data_AF-A0A1R3RNY4-F1
#
_entry.id   AF-A0A1R3RNY4-F1
#
_cell.length_a   1.000
_cell.length_b   1.000
_cell.length_c   1.000
_cell.angle_alpha   90.00
_cell.angle_beta   90.00
_cell.angle_gamma   90.00
#
_symmetry.space_group_name_H-M   'P 1'
#
loop_
_entity.id
_entity.type
_entity.pdbx_description
1 polymer ?
#
loop_
_entity_poly.entity_id
_entity_poly.type
_entity_poly.pdbx_seq_one_letter_code
_entity_poly.pdbx_strand_id
1 'polypeptide(L)'
;MAAEHTVTQALLEWINSFALGKTIRTTEELSDGTIIWEILQDIDPQYFLDEIPQRAPSDHWLSKWQNLKHIHKLLVNYIRQQPDGMPSGLDPNPNLELVAEKNSVKEANKLLKLLLIAAIRSPNAQTYVETLQSLSTPTQETLKNIFEEAQNGQHEDIDGEDDVKEERELPVDPELQFEERVGKVLAENNRMAREKKDMQKQIDDMHDRLARLQENNDTLQSRLASTEDRLVNLRSGKGDLGLNAKALESKSRQQEDIIATQEARLATAQDEIDSLRMTVESLRVKNQRFQKLQDDYDELKTERDQLARKANAAEKYRQKLQASQDFEKENQSLRNQIKDFQQQLKEADSQQKWNSEREVELEEYRRVLPRIEQECSEIQNLKKQLEFNNHALTERLSNADEQRERDDALISELRERVRELEGSPGSPSLTPGTETPKLEGTLQKDFEAIGVKESQLRMLTRRRKSENEELKKEVESLKPSVCSLLVTMVTLVQSLISETLQQARANSSQSDEYWKLYDQYTSALKKLAEAQEALDVSKRSLNDALAEVELSNKENVDLITEIKANHSSELARAREGEDDAMRRVYNLQAELDSTQALVQVTCAERDDLRNLLEKKQAEFRAEDQEAAEEMKKLLAELTAQENGDDPETAQKSAVELTRQVAAQIEKNLERLAKRAEYIHQQNEHIKFLQERLRQLEEDTDEGISKERELELQKIIDAQARELTLMSSSWYELHNRYQNNNIGMSRYRNGLLADAQKGWLARQRSVVAGR
;
A
#
# COMPACT_ATOMS: atom_id res chain seq x y z
N MET A 1 17.57 41.63 7.33
CA MET A 1 18.87 40.94 7.53
C MET A 1 19.61 41.33 8.81
N ALA A 2 20.15 42.56 8.99
CA ALA A 2 20.90 42.90 10.22
C ALA A 2 20.02 42.96 11.50
N ALA A 3 18.82 43.54 11.39
CA ALA A 3 17.84 43.56 12.47
C ALA A 3 17.35 42.14 12.84
N GLU A 4 17.04 41.32 11.84
CA GLU A 4 16.61 39.92 12.04
C GLU A 4 17.69 39.07 12.72
N HIS A 5 18.95 39.24 12.36
CA HIS A 5 20.06 38.53 12.99
C HIS A 5 20.22 38.92 14.46
N THR A 6 20.03 40.21 14.79
CA THR A 6 20.08 40.70 16.18
C THR A 6 18.93 40.12 17.01
N VAL A 7 17.73 40.09 16.45
CA VAL A 7 16.55 39.44 17.05
C VAL A 7 16.78 37.95 17.28
N THR A 8 17.32 37.23 16.28
CA THR A 8 17.64 35.81 16.42
C THR A 8 18.66 35.56 17.52
N GLN A 9 19.73 36.34 17.58
CA GLN A 9 20.75 36.18 18.62
C GLN A 9 20.18 36.42 20.02
N ALA A 10 19.36 37.45 20.19
CA ALA A 10 18.71 37.74 21.47
C ALA A 10 17.74 36.62 21.91
N LEU A 11 16.94 36.09 20.98
CA LEU A 11 16.03 34.97 21.25
C LEU A 11 16.79 33.67 21.56
N LEU A 12 17.90 33.39 20.87
CA LEU A 12 18.74 32.22 21.15
C LEU A 12 19.49 32.35 22.48
N GLU A 13 19.98 33.54 22.85
CA GLU A 13 20.59 33.78 24.16
C GLU A 13 19.56 33.57 25.28
N TRP A 14 18.31 34.03 25.09
CA TRP A 14 17.22 33.75 26.01
C TRP A 14 16.90 32.25 26.11
N ILE A 15 16.80 31.53 25.00
CA ILE A 15 16.57 30.08 25.01
C ILE A 15 17.70 29.34 25.72
N ASN A 16 18.95 29.77 25.54
CA ASN A 16 20.11 29.19 26.22
C ASN A 16 20.15 29.48 27.73
N SER A 17 19.25 30.32 28.27
CA SER A 17 19.08 30.49 29.72
C SER A 17 18.34 29.32 30.38
N PHE A 18 17.61 28.51 29.60
CA PHE A 18 16.96 27.29 30.08
C PHE A 18 17.97 26.14 30.24
N ALA A 19 17.67 25.19 31.12
CA ALA A 19 18.52 24.04 31.40
C ALA A 19 18.41 22.93 30.33
N LEU A 20 18.79 23.23 29.08
CA LEU A 20 18.56 22.38 27.90
C LEU A 20 19.62 21.27 27.69
N GLY A 21 20.67 21.20 28.52
CA GLY A 21 21.77 20.24 28.37
C GLY A 21 22.69 20.45 27.16
N LYS A 22 22.36 21.37 26.25
CA LYS A 22 23.16 21.79 25.09
C LYS A 22 23.00 23.28 24.82
N THR A 23 24.05 23.91 24.26
CA THR A 23 24.01 25.32 23.84
C THR A 23 23.64 25.41 22.38
N ILE A 24 22.52 26.08 22.09
CA ILE A 24 21.93 26.25 20.77
C ILE A 24 22.56 27.45 20.08
N ARG A 25 23.08 27.25 18.87
CA ARG A 25 23.75 28.33 18.12
C ARG A 25 22.98 28.79 16.89
N THR A 26 22.10 27.95 16.36
CA THR A 26 21.31 28.26 15.18
C THR A 26 19.83 27.89 15.39
N THR A 27 18.94 28.55 14.64
CA THR A 27 17.51 28.24 14.65
C THR A 27 17.19 26.87 14.03
N GLU A 28 18.12 26.29 13.26
CA GLU A 28 17.99 24.95 12.68
C GLU A 28 17.93 23.85 13.76
N GLU A 29 18.65 24.03 14.86
CA GLU A 29 18.62 23.10 16.00
C GLU A 29 17.26 23.09 16.73
N LEU A 30 16.39 24.07 16.46
CA LEU A 30 15.03 24.20 16.99
C LEU A 30 13.96 23.75 15.98
N SER A 31 14.37 23.39 14.74
CA SER A 31 13.46 23.06 13.64
C SER A 31 12.64 21.78 13.89
N ASP A 32 13.13 20.87 14.74
CA ASP A 32 12.50 19.59 15.05
C ASP A 32 11.38 19.68 16.10
N GLY A 33 11.29 20.83 16.78
CA GLY A 33 10.31 21.12 17.83
C GLY A 33 10.59 20.48 19.19
N THR A 34 11.58 19.58 19.33
CA THR A 34 11.81 18.82 20.57
C THR A 34 12.21 19.73 21.72
N ILE A 35 13.16 20.64 21.46
CA ILE A 35 13.63 21.60 22.47
C ILE A 35 12.53 22.60 22.82
N ILE A 36 11.77 23.07 21.83
CA ILE A 36 10.65 23.99 22.06
C ILE A 36 9.61 23.33 22.98
N TRP A 37 9.38 22.04 22.80
CA TRP A 37 8.50 21.25 23.67
C TRP A 37 9.02 21.15 25.10
N GLU A 38 10.31 20.85 25.28
CA GLU A 38 10.94 20.82 26.61
C GLU A 38 10.79 22.16 27.34
N ILE A 39 10.98 23.27 26.63
CA ILE A 39 10.81 24.63 27.17
C ILE A 39 9.35 24.89 27.56
N LEU A 40 8.38 24.47 26.73
CA LEU A 40 6.96 24.63 27.06
C LEU A 40 6.56 23.82 28.30
N GLN A 41 7.12 22.63 28.47
CA GLN A 41 6.91 21.82 29.67
C GLN A 41 7.54 22.43 30.92
N ASP A 42 8.66 23.15 30.79
CA ASP A 42 9.24 23.93 31.89
C ASP A 42 8.34 25.13 32.25
N ILE A 43 7.84 25.85 31.24
CA ILE A 43 6.98 27.04 31.40
C ILE A 43 5.69 26.71 32.16
N ASP A 44 4.97 25.68 31.72
CA ASP A 44 3.72 25.27 32.35
C ASP A 44 3.49 23.75 32.22
N PRO A 45 4.01 22.95 33.16
CA PRO A 45 3.85 21.50 33.11
C PRO A 45 2.40 21.05 33.30
N GLN A 46 1.50 21.93 33.78
CA GLN A 46 0.08 21.60 33.96
C GLN A 46 -0.73 21.77 32.66
N TYR A 47 -0.30 22.64 31.75
CA TYR A 47 -0.94 22.82 30.45
C TYR A 47 -0.36 21.90 29.37
N PHE A 48 0.97 21.74 29.34
CA PHE A 48 1.67 20.94 28.34
C PHE A 48 1.90 19.49 28.81
N LEU A 49 0.80 18.81 29.17
CA LEU A 49 0.79 17.45 29.74
C LEU A 49 1.08 16.33 28.74
N ASP A 50 0.84 16.57 27.46
CA ASP A 50 0.90 15.55 26.42
C ASP A 50 2.36 15.17 26.05
N GLU A 51 2.51 14.14 25.21
CA GLU A 51 3.80 13.87 24.56
C GLU A 51 3.82 14.51 23.17
N ILE A 52 4.97 15.03 22.76
CA ILE A 52 5.18 15.49 21.39
C ILE A 52 4.92 14.32 20.41
N PRO A 53 4.27 14.53 19.24
CA PRO A 53 3.87 13.45 18.34
C PRO A 53 5.01 12.50 17.92
N GLN A 54 6.23 13.02 17.76
CA GLN A 54 7.42 12.24 17.45
C GLN A 54 8.60 12.67 18.35
N ARG A 55 8.91 11.86 19.38
CA ARG A 55 10.04 12.11 20.31
C ARG A 55 11.42 12.03 19.67
N ALA A 56 11.55 11.24 18.60
CA ALA A 56 12.76 11.15 17.78
C ALA A 56 12.34 11.38 16.32
N PRO A 57 12.10 12.65 15.92
CA PRO A 57 11.67 12.95 14.57
C PRO A 57 12.73 12.46 13.59
N SER A 58 12.31 11.73 12.55
CA SER A 58 13.21 11.39 11.46
C SER A 58 13.74 12.69 10.80
N ASP A 59 14.91 12.64 10.17
CA ASP A 59 15.47 13.81 9.43
C ASP A 59 14.56 14.33 8.31
N HIS A 60 13.46 13.63 8.02
CA HIS A 60 12.44 14.06 7.08
C HIS A 60 11.63 15.27 7.61
N TRP A 61 11.60 16.35 6.85
CA TRP A 61 10.93 17.61 7.21
C TRP A 61 9.46 17.45 7.65
N LEU A 62 8.72 16.46 7.11
CA LEU A 62 7.32 16.20 7.51
C LEU A 62 7.18 15.81 8.99
N SER A 63 8.15 15.07 9.54
CA SER A 63 8.18 14.72 10.97
C SER A 63 8.35 15.96 11.84
N LYS A 64 9.31 16.82 11.46
CA LYS A 64 9.56 18.11 12.11
C LYS A 64 8.32 19.02 12.03
N TRP A 65 7.70 19.11 10.85
CA TRP A 65 6.50 19.91 10.63
C TRP A 65 5.30 19.45 11.48
N GLN A 66 5.08 18.13 11.62
CA GLN A 66 4.02 17.59 12.48
C GLN A 66 4.21 17.99 13.95
N ASN A 67 5.44 17.89 14.45
CA ASN A 67 5.81 18.34 15.80
C ASN A 67 5.55 19.84 15.96
N LEU A 68 6.08 20.68 15.05
CA LEU A 68 5.87 22.13 15.08
C LEU A 68 4.39 22.52 15.00
N LYS A 69 3.58 21.81 14.21
CA LYS A 69 2.14 22.06 14.09
C LYS A 69 1.40 21.76 15.38
N HIS A 70 1.79 20.69 16.08
CA HIS A 70 1.24 20.37 17.39
C HIS A 70 1.61 21.43 18.43
N ILE A 71 2.90 21.79 18.50
CA ILE A 71 3.43 22.85 19.37
C ILE A 71 2.70 24.18 19.13
N HIS A 72 2.64 24.63 17.88
CA HIS A 72 2.02 25.89 17.50
C HIS A 72 0.54 25.95 17.89
N LYS A 73 -0.21 24.87 17.64
CA LYS A 73 -1.63 24.78 18.02
C LYS A 73 -1.82 24.95 19.53
N LEU A 74 -1.02 24.25 20.34
CA LEU A 74 -1.11 24.34 21.80
C LEU A 74 -0.65 25.72 22.31
N LEU A 75 0.43 26.25 21.73
CA LEU A 75 1.00 27.55 22.09
C LEU A 75 0.03 28.71 21.81
N VAL A 76 -0.58 28.74 20.62
CA VAL A 76 -1.59 29.75 20.25
C VAL A 76 -2.82 29.65 21.15
N ASN A 77 -3.28 28.43 21.44
CA ASN A 77 -4.40 28.21 22.35
C ASN A 77 -4.07 28.66 23.79
N TYR A 78 -2.86 28.38 24.26
CA TYR A 78 -2.39 28.80 25.58
C TYR A 78 -2.43 30.32 25.72
N ILE A 79 -1.87 31.04 24.74
CA ILE A 79 -1.84 32.52 24.75
C ILE A 79 -3.26 33.09 24.67
N ARG A 80 -4.16 32.49 23.87
CA ARG A 80 -5.56 32.94 23.74
C ARG A 80 -6.40 32.73 24.98
N GLN A 81 -6.07 31.76 25.83
CA GLN A 81 -6.79 31.48 27.08
C GLN A 81 -6.39 32.42 28.22
N GLN A 82 -5.33 33.22 28.05
CA GLN A 82 -4.92 34.23 29.03
C GLN A 82 -5.91 35.41 29.06
N PRO A 83 -6.07 36.10 30.20
CA PRO A 83 -7.05 37.18 30.36
C PRO A 83 -6.93 38.32 29.34
N ASP A 84 -5.70 38.62 28.92
CA ASP A 84 -5.39 39.72 27.99
C ASP A 84 -5.50 39.30 26.51
N GLY A 85 -5.82 38.03 26.22
CA GLY A 85 -5.92 37.50 24.86
C GLY A 85 -4.61 37.59 24.06
N MET A 86 -4.73 37.46 22.74
CA MET A 86 -3.59 37.53 21.80
C MET A 86 -3.12 38.98 21.60
N PRO A 87 -1.83 39.30 21.77
CA PRO A 87 -1.32 40.65 21.54
C PRO A 87 -1.55 41.11 20.09
N SER A 88 -1.98 42.35 19.90
CA SER A 88 -2.38 42.87 18.58
C SER A 88 -1.23 43.04 17.59
N GLY A 89 0.01 43.14 18.04
CA GLY A 89 1.20 43.27 17.19
C GLY A 89 1.94 41.95 16.94
N LEU A 90 1.47 40.84 17.51
CA LEU A 90 2.12 39.54 17.40
C LEU A 90 1.48 38.72 16.28
N ASP A 91 2.28 38.35 15.27
CA ASP A 91 1.85 37.43 14.20
C ASP A 91 1.57 36.04 14.79
N PRO A 92 0.31 35.56 14.77
CA PRO A 92 -0.04 34.28 15.37
C PRO A 92 0.23 33.09 14.43
N ASN A 93 0.58 33.31 13.16
CA ASN A 93 0.60 32.30 12.12
C ASN A 93 1.98 32.21 11.41
N PRO A 94 3.05 31.80 12.12
CA PRO A 94 4.33 31.47 11.48
C PRO A 94 4.15 30.35 10.44
N ASN A 95 4.82 30.47 9.30
CA ASN A 95 4.83 29.43 8.28
C ASN A 95 5.76 28.27 8.71
N LEU A 96 5.16 27.30 9.40
CA LEU A 96 5.86 26.14 9.97
C LEU A 96 6.49 25.22 8.91
N GLU A 97 5.98 25.20 7.68
CA GLU A 97 6.55 24.42 6.58
C GLU A 97 7.92 24.98 6.19
N LEU A 98 8.04 26.30 6.11
CA LEU A 98 9.33 26.96 5.85
C LEU A 98 10.34 26.79 6.99
N VAL A 99 9.87 26.64 8.24
CA VAL A 99 10.74 26.32 9.39
C VAL A 99 11.26 24.89 9.30
N ALA A 100 10.38 23.93 8.96
CA ALA A 100 10.73 22.51 8.92
C ALA A 100 11.55 22.09 7.68
N GLU A 101 11.23 22.66 6.51
CA GLU A 101 11.86 22.28 5.23
C GLU A 101 13.07 23.17 4.90
N LYS A 102 12.94 24.49 5.07
CA LYS A 102 13.92 25.48 4.60
C LYS A 102 14.70 26.15 5.73
N ASN A 103 14.48 25.76 6.99
CA ASN A 103 15.10 26.36 8.16
C ASN A 103 15.01 27.90 8.18
N SER A 104 13.85 28.44 7.76
CA SER A 104 13.66 29.89 7.63
C SER A 104 13.81 30.60 8.99
N VAL A 105 14.85 31.45 9.11
CA VAL A 105 15.14 32.22 10.33
C VAL A 105 14.01 33.18 10.67
N LYS A 106 13.38 33.80 9.66
CA LYS A 106 12.26 34.74 9.85
C LYS A 106 11.05 34.06 10.48
N GLU A 107 10.66 32.90 9.96
CA GLU A 107 9.51 32.15 10.45
C GLU A 107 9.80 31.46 11.79
N ALA A 108 11.05 31.03 12.01
CA ALA A 108 11.50 30.53 13.31
C ALA A 108 11.42 31.64 14.37
N ASN A 109 11.90 32.85 14.07
CA ASN A 109 11.81 33.99 14.99
C ASN A 109 10.36 34.30 15.37
N LYS A 110 9.41 34.26 14.43
CA LYS A 110 7.98 34.44 14.74
C LYS A 110 7.47 33.40 15.75
N LEU A 111 7.82 32.12 15.54
CA LEU A 111 7.47 31.04 16.47
C LEU A 111 8.11 31.25 17.85
N LEU A 112 9.37 31.69 17.90
CA LEU A 112 10.09 31.97 19.15
C LEU A 112 9.54 33.22 19.88
N LYS A 113 9.07 34.23 19.16
CA LYS A 113 8.34 35.37 19.75
C LYS A 113 7.06 34.90 20.44
N LEU A 114 6.29 33.98 19.84
CA LEU A 114 5.13 33.36 20.48
C LEU A 114 5.52 32.62 21.76
N LEU A 115 6.62 31.85 21.72
CA LEU A 115 7.15 31.14 22.88
C LEU A 115 7.54 32.09 24.03
N LEU A 116 8.22 33.19 23.70
CA LEU A 116 8.60 34.24 24.66
C LEU A 116 7.38 34.85 25.34
N ILE A 117 6.35 35.20 24.57
CA ILE A 117 5.10 35.76 25.13
C ILE A 117 4.39 34.75 26.03
N ALA A 118 4.39 33.46 25.67
CA ALA A 118 3.84 32.42 26.54
C ALA A 118 4.62 32.29 27.86
N ALA A 119 5.96 32.37 27.83
CA ALA A 119 6.78 32.32 29.03
C ALA A 119 6.49 33.50 29.99
N ILE A 120 6.41 34.73 29.46
CA ILE A 120 6.17 35.96 30.25
C ILE A 120 4.73 36.04 30.76
N ARG A 121 3.79 35.32 30.14
CA ARG A 121 2.37 35.25 30.55
C ARG A 121 2.01 33.96 31.29
N SER A 122 3.01 33.15 31.66
CA SER A 122 2.80 31.92 32.40
C SER A 122 2.57 32.17 33.90
N PRO A 123 2.03 31.19 34.64
CA PRO A 123 1.93 31.26 36.10
C PRO A 123 3.29 31.50 36.79
N ASN A 124 4.39 31.08 36.15
CA ASN A 124 5.76 31.22 36.64
C ASN A 124 6.50 32.41 35.99
N ALA A 125 5.78 33.37 35.41
CA ALA A 125 6.35 34.51 34.70
C ALA A 125 7.43 35.25 35.49
N GLN A 126 7.30 35.38 36.80
CA GLN A 126 8.28 36.07 37.64
C GLN A 126 9.69 35.46 37.50
N THR A 127 9.80 34.14 37.52
CA THR A 127 11.08 33.43 37.36
C THR A 127 11.70 33.73 36.00
N TYR A 128 10.90 33.70 34.93
CA TYR A 128 11.37 33.98 33.58
C TYR A 128 11.71 35.46 33.35
N VAL A 129 11.05 36.38 34.03
CA VAL A 129 11.40 37.80 34.00
C VAL A 129 12.71 38.05 34.75
N GLU A 130 12.95 37.37 35.87
CA GLU A 130 14.23 37.43 36.60
C GLU A 130 15.38 36.84 35.77
N THR A 131 15.16 35.74 35.04
CA THR A 131 16.18 35.21 34.13
C THR A 131 16.45 36.14 32.95
N LEU A 132 15.42 36.77 32.38
CA LEU A 132 15.57 37.81 31.34
C LEU A 132 16.46 38.98 31.81
N GLN A 133 16.34 39.40 33.08
CA GLN A 133 17.17 40.45 33.66
C GLN A 133 18.64 40.05 33.90
N SER A 134 18.96 38.76 33.82
CA SER A 134 20.34 38.25 33.95
C SER A 134 21.10 38.16 32.62
N LEU A 135 20.41 38.35 31.49
CA LEU A 135 20.98 38.28 30.14
C LEU A 135 21.83 39.52 29.81
N SER A 136 22.58 39.49 28.71
CA SER A 136 23.36 40.66 28.28
C SER A 136 22.48 41.89 28.01
N THR A 137 22.97 43.09 28.33
CA THR A 137 22.26 44.37 28.09
C THR A 137 21.73 44.54 26.66
N PRO A 138 22.47 44.22 25.57
CA PRO A 138 21.93 44.31 24.21
C PRO A 138 20.78 43.32 23.95
N THR A 139 20.83 42.14 24.56
CA THR A 139 19.74 41.14 24.47
C THR A 139 18.51 41.60 25.25
N GLN A 140 18.68 42.19 26.43
CA GLN A 140 17.58 42.77 27.20
C GLN A 140 16.86 43.88 26.42
N GLU A 141 17.60 44.79 25.79
CA GLU A 141 17.03 45.88 24.98
C GLU A 141 16.25 45.32 23.77
N THR A 142 16.82 44.31 23.10
CA THR A 142 16.16 43.66 21.95
C THR A 142 14.88 42.93 22.36
N LEU A 143 14.90 42.17 23.46
CA LEU A 143 13.72 41.45 23.97
C LEU A 143 12.63 42.41 24.47
N LYS A 144 13.02 43.54 25.08
CA LYS A 144 12.09 44.61 25.46
C LYS A 144 11.39 45.19 24.22
N ASN A 145 12.14 45.48 23.16
CA ASN A 145 11.57 45.98 21.91
C ASN A 145 10.58 44.97 21.29
N ILE A 146 10.90 43.68 21.32
CA ILE A 146 10.00 42.60 20.86
C ILE A 146 8.70 42.57 21.67
N PHE A 147 8.78 42.77 22.99
CA PHE A 147 7.60 42.80 23.85
C PHE A 147 6.73 44.04 23.62
N GLU A 148 7.34 45.22 23.51
CA GLU A 148 6.64 46.48 23.20
C GLU A 148 5.99 46.44 21.81
N GLU A 149 6.69 45.88 20.81
CA GLU A 149 6.16 45.64 19.46
C GLU A 149 4.94 44.70 19.51
N ALA A 150 5.03 43.59 20.24
CA ALA A 150 3.93 42.64 20.36
C ALA A 150 2.69 43.25 21.03
N GLN A 151 2.86 44.09 22.05
CA GLN A 151 1.75 44.65 22.84
C GLN A 151 1.14 45.92 22.25
N ASN A 152 1.94 46.78 21.63
CA ASN A 152 1.50 48.10 21.14
C ASN A 152 1.43 48.20 19.60
N GLY A 153 1.94 47.20 18.88
CA GLY A 153 1.87 47.16 17.42
C GLY A 153 0.45 46.87 16.92
N GLN A 154 0.11 47.42 15.76
CA GLN A 154 -1.01 46.93 14.94
C GLN A 154 -0.44 45.91 13.96
N HIS A 155 -0.88 44.65 14.05
CA HIS A 155 -0.59 43.66 13.02
C HIS A 155 -1.31 44.09 11.74
N GLU A 156 -0.59 44.75 10.85
CA GLU A 156 -1.03 44.93 9.47
C GLU A 156 -0.77 43.61 8.74
N ASP A 157 -1.82 43.01 8.19
CA ASP A 157 -1.70 41.95 7.19
C ASP A 157 -1.03 42.58 5.95
N ILE A 158 0.30 42.64 5.96
CA ILE A 158 1.08 43.14 4.82
C ILE A 158 1.15 42.00 3.79
N ASP A 159 0.11 41.93 2.97
CA ASP A 159 0.22 41.45 1.60
C ASP A 159 0.79 42.58 0.76
N GLY A 160 1.89 42.32 0.04
CA GLY A 160 2.47 43.25 -0.93
C GLY A 160 3.73 43.98 -0.46
N GLU A 161 4.81 43.65 -1.16
CA GLU A 161 6.09 44.34 -1.23
C GLU A 161 5.97 45.88 -1.24
N ASP A 162 6.66 46.59 -0.34
CA ASP A 162 7.52 47.71 -0.74
C ASP A 162 8.60 48.00 0.32
N ASP A 163 9.82 48.21 -0.16
CA ASP A 163 11.07 48.34 0.58
C ASP A 163 11.42 49.82 0.71
N VAL A 164 11.28 50.45 1.89
CA VAL A 164 12.04 51.68 2.17
C VAL A 164 12.51 51.74 3.62
N LYS A 165 13.83 51.89 3.74
CA LYS A 165 14.69 51.80 4.91
C LYS A 165 14.65 53.04 5.80
N GLU A 166 14.98 52.75 7.06
CA GLU A 166 15.30 53.64 8.18
C GLU A 166 16.15 54.87 7.85
N GLU A 167 15.76 55.98 8.47
CA GLU A 167 16.53 57.20 8.69
C GLU A 167 17.77 56.92 9.55
N ARG A 168 18.92 57.43 9.12
CA ARG A 168 20.01 57.84 10.02
C ARG A 168 20.46 59.25 9.66
N GLU A 169 20.35 60.11 10.65
CA GLU A 169 20.70 61.52 10.68
C GLU A 169 22.16 61.78 10.30
N LEU A 170 22.39 62.62 9.28
CA LEU A 170 23.60 63.39 9.03
C LEU A 170 23.20 64.71 8.31
N PRO A 171 24.04 65.76 8.32
CA PRO A 171 23.62 67.14 8.55
C PRO A 171 22.83 67.78 7.41
N VAL A 172 21.80 68.53 7.83
CA VAL A 172 20.68 69.08 7.06
C VAL A 172 21.10 69.90 5.82
N ASP A 173 20.64 69.42 4.67
CA ASP A 173 20.60 70.14 3.37
C ASP A 173 19.44 71.18 3.41
N PRO A 174 19.64 72.44 3.00
CA PRO A 174 18.59 73.48 3.00
C PRO A 174 17.28 73.10 2.27
N GLU A 175 17.32 72.15 1.33
CA GLU A 175 16.12 71.64 0.63
C GLU A 175 15.18 70.86 1.59
N LEU A 176 15.73 70.13 2.58
CA LEU A 176 14.95 69.33 3.54
C LEU A 176 14.23 70.21 4.58
N GLN A 177 14.79 71.37 4.95
CA GLN A 177 14.07 72.36 5.78
C GLN A 177 12.90 72.98 5.03
N PHE A 178 13.01 73.08 3.71
CA PHE A 178 11.91 73.55 2.88
C PHE A 178 10.81 72.50 2.84
N GLU A 179 11.17 71.22 2.70
CA GLU A 179 10.21 70.11 2.72
C GLU A 179 9.54 69.93 4.09
N GLU A 180 10.26 70.06 5.20
CA GLU A 180 9.67 70.05 6.56
C GLU A 180 8.73 71.26 6.77
N ARG A 181 9.09 72.44 6.25
CA ARG A 181 8.24 73.63 6.30
C ARG A 181 7.00 73.46 5.43
N VAL A 182 7.12 72.86 4.25
CA VAL A 182 6.00 72.53 3.36
C VAL A 182 5.11 71.47 4.01
N GLY A 183 5.68 70.46 4.67
CA GLY A 183 4.96 69.45 5.45
C GLY A 183 4.18 70.06 6.62
N LYS A 184 4.79 70.98 7.39
CA LYS A 184 4.09 71.72 8.47
C LYS A 184 2.97 72.60 7.92
N VAL A 185 3.21 73.30 6.82
CA VAL A 185 2.18 74.12 6.15
C VAL A 185 1.06 73.25 5.58
N LEU A 186 1.35 72.05 5.06
CA LEU A 186 0.34 71.09 4.59
C LEU A 186 -0.47 70.52 5.76
N ALA A 187 0.17 70.16 6.86
CA ALA A 187 -0.51 69.71 8.07
C ALA A 187 -1.40 70.81 8.67
N GLU A 188 -0.92 72.05 8.70
CA GLU A 188 -1.69 73.21 9.14
C GLU A 188 -2.84 73.54 8.18
N ASN A 189 -2.61 73.44 6.86
CA ASN A 189 -3.66 73.62 5.86
C ASN A 189 -4.74 72.54 6.01
N ASN A 190 -4.36 71.29 6.28
CA ASN A 190 -5.30 70.21 6.57
C ASN A 190 -6.08 70.45 7.88
N ARG A 191 -5.43 71.00 8.92
CA ARG A 191 -6.11 71.42 10.15
C ARG A 191 -7.12 72.54 9.89
N MET A 192 -6.70 73.59 9.18
CA MET A 192 -7.54 74.73 8.80
C MET A 192 -8.69 74.31 7.89
N ALA A 193 -8.48 73.34 7.00
CA ALA A 193 -9.52 72.79 6.13
C ALA A 193 -10.59 72.03 6.92
N ARG A 194 -10.20 71.29 7.97
CA ARG A 194 -11.15 70.65 8.90
C ARG A 194 -11.94 71.68 9.68
N GLU A 195 -11.26 72.69 10.26
CA GLU A 195 -11.92 73.77 10.99
C GLU A 195 -12.89 74.56 10.08
N LYS A 196 -12.50 74.84 8.84
CA LYS A 196 -13.38 75.46 7.83
C LYS A 196 -14.61 74.59 7.54
N LYS A 197 -14.44 73.27 7.43
CA LYS A 197 -15.55 72.33 7.21
C LYS A 197 -16.50 72.30 8.41
N ASP A 198 -15.98 72.31 9.62
CA ASP A 198 -16.78 72.32 10.85
C ASP A 198 -17.55 73.63 11.02
N MET A 199 -16.91 74.78 10.73
CA MET A 199 -17.57 76.08 10.72
C MET A 199 -18.64 76.17 9.63
N GLN A 200 -18.37 75.62 8.43
CA GLN A 200 -19.37 75.54 7.36
C GLN A 200 -20.58 74.73 7.80
N LYS A 201 -20.36 73.58 8.46
CA LYS A 201 -21.45 72.76 8.99
C LYS A 201 -22.27 73.51 10.04
N GLN A 202 -21.63 74.27 10.94
CA GLN A 202 -22.35 75.11 11.91
C GLN A 202 -23.17 76.22 11.24
N ILE A 203 -22.65 76.82 10.17
CA ILE A 203 -23.37 77.81 9.36
C ILE A 203 -24.58 77.16 8.70
N ASP A 204 -24.43 75.97 8.12
CA ASP A 204 -25.51 75.24 7.48
C ASP A 204 -26.60 74.86 8.50
N ASP A 205 -26.22 74.36 9.69
CA ASP A 205 -27.15 74.06 10.80
C ASP A 205 -27.93 75.32 11.26
N MET A 206 -27.27 76.48 11.29
CA MET A 206 -27.94 77.76 11.63
C MET A 206 -28.87 78.23 10.52
N HIS A 207 -28.52 78.03 9.24
CA HIS A 207 -29.41 78.32 8.11
C HIS A 207 -30.64 77.41 8.14
N ASP A 208 -30.47 76.11 8.41
CA ASP A 208 -31.58 75.17 8.56
C ASP A 208 -32.50 75.57 9.72
N ARG A 209 -31.91 76.02 10.84
CA ARG A 209 -32.69 76.52 11.98
C ARG A 209 -33.43 77.81 11.65
N LEU A 210 -32.81 78.73 10.92
CA LEU A 210 -33.46 79.95 10.45
C LEU A 210 -34.60 79.65 9.47
N ALA A 211 -34.39 78.72 8.54
CA ALA A 211 -35.41 78.28 7.59
C ALA A 211 -36.61 77.67 8.32
N ARG A 212 -36.37 76.79 9.31
CA ARG A 212 -37.44 76.24 10.17
C ARG A 212 -38.16 77.32 10.99
N LEU A 213 -37.45 78.32 11.47
CA LEU A 213 -38.05 79.44 12.22
C LEU A 213 -38.87 80.36 11.30
N GLN A 214 -38.40 80.59 10.06
CA GLN A 214 -39.15 81.32 9.04
C GLN A 214 -40.41 80.56 8.65
N GLU A 215 -40.31 79.26 8.36
CA GLU A 215 -41.46 78.40 8.07
C GLU A 215 -42.46 78.43 9.24
N ASN A 216 -41.98 78.34 10.49
CA ASN A 216 -42.85 78.45 11.66
C ASN A 216 -43.51 79.84 11.75
N ASN A 217 -42.77 80.92 11.51
CA ASN A 217 -43.33 82.27 11.49
C ASN A 217 -44.39 82.42 10.39
N ASP A 218 -44.13 81.94 9.19
CA ASP A 218 -45.06 81.96 8.05
C ASP A 218 -46.31 81.13 8.35
N THR A 219 -46.15 79.98 9.01
CA THR A 219 -47.29 79.17 9.47
C THR A 219 -48.10 79.91 10.54
N LEU A 220 -47.45 80.62 11.46
CA LEU A 220 -48.12 81.42 12.48
C LEU A 220 -48.84 82.62 11.89
N GLN A 221 -48.24 83.32 10.92
CA GLN A 221 -48.87 84.41 10.18
C GLN A 221 -50.07 83.91 9.36
N SER A 222 -49.94 82.76 8.69
CA SER A 222 -51.04 82.13 7.96
C SER A 222 -52.19 81.72 8.89
N ARG A 223 -51.87 81.20 10.07
CA ARG A 223 -52.87 80.88 11.11
C ARG A 223 -53.51 82.13 11.67
N LEU A 224 -52.74 83.19 11.92
CA LEU A 224 -53.25 84.48 12.38
C LEU A 224 -54.22 85.05 11.36
N ALA A 225 -53.81 85.15 10.09
CA ALA A 225 -54.65 85.61 8.99
C ALA A 225 -55.93 84.75 8.85
N SER A 226 -55.82 83.43 8.95
CA SER A 226 -56.99 82.54 8.94
C SER A 226 -57.92 82.75 10.13
N THR A 227 -57.38 83.01 11.33
CA THR A 227 -58.20 83.32 12.52
C THR A 227 -58.83 84.70 12.45
N GLU A 228 -58.13 85.70 11.90
CA GLU A 228 -58.66 87.04 11.65
C GLU A 228 -59.79 86.97 10.61
N ASP A 229 -59.60 86.23 9.52
CA ASP A 229 -60.60 86.04 8.48
C ASP A 229 -61.82 85.26 9.00
N ARG A 230 -61.61 84.24 9.85
CA ARG A 230 -62.69 83.56 10.59
C ARG A 230 -63.42 84.49 11.55
N LEU A 231 -62.73 85.37 12.26
CA LEU A 231 -63.34 86.35 13.16
C LEU A 231 -64.13 87.41 12.38
N VAL A 232 -63.65 87.83 11.21
CA VAL A 232 -64.38 88.71 10.28
C VAL A 232 -65.64 88.03 9.76
N ASN A 233 -65.53 86.76 9.33
CA ASN A 233 -66.66 85.95 8.86
C ASN A 233 -67.69 85.66 9.96
N LEU A 234 -67.25 85.43 11.20
CA LEU A 234 -68.13 85.29 12.38
C LEU A 234 -68.79 86.64 12.77
N ARG A 235 -68.08 87.76 12.67
CA ARG A 235 -68.65 89.11 12.86
C ARG A 235 -69.66 89.50 11.77
N SER A 236 -69.50 88.97 10.56
CA SER A 236 -70.38 89.21 9.41
C SER A 236 -71.70 88.41 9.48
N GLY A 237 -71.89 87.55 10.50
CA GLY A 237 -73.15 86.84 10.72
C GLY A 237 -73.50 85.79 9.66
N LYS A 238 -72.52 85.35 8.87
CA LYS A 238 -72.70 84.36 7.79
C LYS A 238 -72.08 83.02 8.21
N GLY A 239 -72.67 82.41 9.25
CA GLY A 239 -72.36 81.03 9.65
C GLY A 239 -72.90 80.05 8.61
N ASP A 240 -72.15 79.88 7.53
CA ASP A 240 -72.53 79.01 6.41
C ASP A 240 -72.21 77.54 6.74
N LEU A 241 -73.21 76.83 7.26
CA LEU A 241 -73.16 75.39 7.53
C LEU A 241 -72.85 74.56 6.26
N GLY A 242 -73.00 75.14 5.06
CA GLY A 242 -72.66 74.49 3.78
C GLY A 242 -71.16 74.39 3.49
N LEU A 243 -70.33 75.30 4.03
CA LEU A 243 -68.87 75.26 3.83
C LEU A 243 -68.20 74.19 4.70
N ASN A 244 -68.72 73.94 5.91
CA ASN A 244 -68.22 72.89 6.80
C ASN A 244 -68.51 71.49 6.27
N ALA A 245 -69.68 71.27 5.64
CA ALA A 245 -70.01 69.98 5.03
C ALA A 245 -69.08 69.66 3.85
N LYS A 246 -68.85 70.63 2.94
CA LYS A 246 -67.91 70.45 1.82
C LYS A 246 -66.45 70.30 2.27
N ALA A 247 -66.03 71.00 3.33
CA ALA A 247 -64.69 70.84 3.90
C ALA A 247 -64.49 69.46 4.55
N LEU A 248 -65.50 68.93 5.24
CA LEU A 248 -65.50 67.57 5.76
C LEU A 248 -65.48 66.53 4.66
N GLU A 249 -66.26 66.73 3.59
CA GLU A 249 -66.29 65.83 2.43
C GLU A 249 -64.94 65.83 1.68
N SER A 250 -64.32 67.00 1.50
CA SER A 250 -62.95 67.14 0.97
C SER A 250 -61.92 66.43 1.83
N LYS A 251 -62.02 66.55 3.16
CA LYS A 251 -61.09 65.89 4.09
C LYS A 251 -61.29 64.37 4.13
N SER A 252 -62.53 63.91 4.02
CA SER A 252 -62.87 62.49 3.89
C SER A 252 -62.26 61.88 2.62
N ARG A 253 -62.40 62.57 1.47
CA ARG A 253 -61.76 62.15 0.21
C ARG A 253 -60.24 62.12 0.30
N GLN A 254 -59.63 63.13 0.91
CA GLN A 254 -58.17 63.13 1.13
C GLN A 254 -57.73 61.97 2.04
N GLN A 255 -58.50 61.62 3.07
CA GLN A 255 -58.20 60.46 3.90
C GLN A 255 -58.39 59.15 3.15
N GLU A 256 -59.43 59.02 2.31
CA GLU A 256 -59.61 57.86 1.43
C GLU A 256 -58.46 57.71 0.43
N ASP A 257 -58.00 58.80 -0.19
CA ASP A 257 -56.83 58.78 -1.09
C ASP A 257 -55.53 58.38 -0.36
N ILE A 258 -55.35 58.85 0.88
CA ILE A 258 -54.21 58.45 1.74
C ILE A 258 -54.30 56.97 2.10
N ILE A 259 -55.49 56.48 2.44
CA ILE A 259 -55.71 55.05 2.75
C ILE A 259 -55.42 54.22 1.50
N ALA A 260 -55.96 54.58 0.33
CA ALA A 260 -55.74 53.87 -0.92
C ALA A 260 -54.26 53.84 -1.32
N THR A 261 -53.52 54.94 -1.13
CA THR A 261 -52.07 54.97 -1.39
C THR A 261 -51.26 54.17 -0.37
N GLN A 262 -51.68 54.13 0.89
CA GLN A 262 -51.07 53.27 1.91
C GLN A 262 -51.36 51.78 1.67
N GLU A 263 -52.59 51.43 1.29
CA GLU A 263 -52.99 50.08 0.90
C GLU A 263 -52.23 49.60 -0.34
N ALA A 264 -52.08 50.45 -1.35
CA ALA A 264 -51.27 50.14 -2.53
C ALA A 264 -49.79 49.92 -2.16
N ARG A 265 -49.22 50.74 -1.27
CA ARG A 265 -47.85 50.55 -0.76
C ARG A 265 -47.71 49.25 0.04
N LEU A 266 -48.68 48.92 0.88
CA LEU A 266 -48.69 47.66 1.63
C LEU A 266 -48.76 46.47 0.69
N ALA A 267 -49.61 46.51 -0.34
CA ALA A 267 -49.67 45.47 -1.36
C ALA A 267 -48.32 45.29 -2.07
N THR A 268 -47.67 46.37 -2.52
CA THR A 268 -46.36 46.28 -3.17
C THR A 268 -45.27 45.73 -2.24
N ALA A 269 -45.29 46.12 -0.96
CA ALA A 269 -44.33 45.60 0.03
C ALA A 269 -44.60 44.12 0.33
N GLN A 270 -45.87 43.69 0.34
CA GLN A 270 -46.25 42.30 0.51
C GLN A 270 -45.76 41.44 -0.67
N ASP A 271 -45.96 41.91 -1.91
CA ASP A 271 -45.45 41.26 -3.13
C ASP A 271 -43.92 41.13 -3.11
N GLU A 272 -43.22 42.18 -2.65
CA GLU A 272 -41.76 42.16 -2.51
C GLU A 272 -41.31 41.14 -1.45
N ILE A 273 -41.97 41.10 -0.29
CA ILE A 273 -41.72 40.10 0.76
C ILE A 273 -41.93 38.68 0.24
N ASP A 274 -43.01 38.43 -0.50
CA ASP A 274 -43.29 37.10 -1.05
C ASP A 274 -42.27 36.71 -2.12
N SER A 275 -41.86 37.65 -2.97
CA SER A 275 -40.77 37.43 -3.93
C SER A 275 -39.45 37.07 -3.24
N LEU A 276 -39.09 37.81 -2.18
CA LEU A 276 -37.88 37.56 -1.40
C LEU A 276 -37.96 36.21 -0.69
N ARG A 277 -39.11 35.84 -0.12
CA ARG A 277 -39.33 34.52 0.48
C ARG A 277 -39.09 33.40 -0.53
N MET A 278 -39.61 33.53 -1.75
CA MET A 278 -39.39 32.55 -2.82
C MET A 278 -37.90 32.46 -3.21
N THR A 279 -37.20 33.59 -3.28
CA THR A 279 -35.75 33.57 -3.57
C THR A 279 -34.94 32.92 -2.44
N VAL A 280 -35.29 33.18 -1.17
CA VAL A 280 -34.64 32.56 -0.01
C VAL A 280 -34.85 31.06 -0.02
N GLU A 281 -36.07 30.58 -0.30
CA GLU A 281 -36.34 29.14 -0.39
C GLU A 281 -35.60 28.49 -1.56
N SER A 282 -35.55 29.15 -2.72
CA SER A 282 -34.76 28.68 -3.86
C SER A 282 -33.27 28.57 -3.53
N LEU A 283 -32.70 29.56 -2.83
CA LEU A 283 -31.33 29.53 -2.36
C LEU A 283 -31.09 28.44 -1.31
N ARG A 284 -32.07 28.20 -0.43
CA ARG A 284 -32.03 27.13 0.57
C ARG A 284 -31.95 25.75 -0.09
N VAL A 285 -32.81 25.48 -1.07
CA VAL A 285 -32.79 24.22 -1.85
C VAL A 285 -31.48 24.05 -2.60
N LYS A 286 -30.95 25.12 -3.23
CA LYS A 286 -29.64 25.07 -3.91
C LYS A 286 -28.50 24.75 -2.94
N ASN A 287 -28.52 25.34 -1.74
CA ASN A 287 -27.51 25.07 -0.72
C ASN A 287 -27.59 23.62 -0.22
N GLN A 288 -28.80 23.09 -0.01
CA GLN A 288 -28.99 21.67 0.33
C GLN A 288 -28.46 20.74 -0.76
N ARG A 289 -28.69 21.04 -2.04
CA ARG A 289 -28.13 20.28 -3.17
C ARG A 289 -26.60 20.37 -3.22
N PHE A 290 -26.03 21.54 -2.96
CA PHE A 290 -24.58 21.71 -2.88
C PHE A 290 -23.98 20.89 -1.74
N GLN A 291 -24.62 20.88 -0.57
CA GLN A 291 -24.18 20.06 0.56
C GLN A 291 -24.25 18.56 0.24
N LYS A 292 -25.37 18.07 -0.32
CA LYS A 292 -25.49 16.67 -0.77
C LYS A 292 -24.37 16.31 -1.75
N LEU A 293 -24.12 17.16 -2.75
CA LEU A 293 -23.07 16.92 -3.75
C LEU A 293 -21.66 16.95 -3.15
N GLN A 294 -21.44 17.75 -2.11
CA GLN A 294 -20.18 17.78 -1.37
C GLN A 294 -19.98 16.52 -0.53
N ASP A 295 -21.04 16.03 0.13
CA ASP A 295 -21.03 14.78 0.87
C ASP A 295 -20.74 13.59 -0.07
N ASP A 296 -21.40 13.53 -1.23
CA ASP A 296 -21.17 12.52 -2.28
C ASP A 296 -19.73 12.59 -2.82
N TYR A 297 -19.19 13.80 -3.01
CA TYR A 297 -17.81 14.00 -3.45
C TYR A 297 -16.81 13.47 -2.42
N ASP A 298 -17.04 13.75 -1.13
CA ASP A 298 -16.17 13.27 -0.07
C ASP A 298 -16.25 11.74 0.08
N GLU A 299 -17.44 11.15 -0.08
CA GLU A 299 -17.61 9.70 -0.14
C GLU A 299 -16.81 9.08 -1.30
N LEU A 300 -17.01 9.56 -2.54
CA LEU A 300 -16.27 9.11 -3.72
C LEU A 300 -14.75 9.30 -3.56
N LYS A 301 -14.31 10.38 -2.90
CA LYS A 301 -12.89 10.63 -2.62
C LYS A 301 -12.33 9.60 -1.65
N THR A 302 -13.07 9.23 -0.61
CA THR A 302 -12.64 8.16 0.31
C THR A 302 -12.63 6.79 -0.37
N GLU A 303 -13.62 6.48 -1.21
CA GLU A 303 -13.65 5.24 -1.99
C GLU A 303 -12.46 5.15 -2.95
N ARG A 304 -12.16 6.24 -3.67
CA ARG A 304 -10.98 6.35 -4.53
C ARG A 304 -9.70 6.08 -3.74
N ASP A 305 -9.55 6.65 -2.55
CA ASP A 305 -8.35 6.43 -1.71
C ASP A 305 -8.25 4.98 -1.20
N GLN A 306 -9.39 4.36 -0.88
CA GLN A 306 -9.43 2.94 -0.52
C GLN A 306 -9.05 2.05 -1.71
N LEU A 307 -9.58 2.33 -2.91
CA LEU A 307 -9.23 1.61 -4.14
C LEU A 307 -7.76 1.80 -4.51
N ALA A 308 -7.21 3.01 -4.37
CA ALA A 308 -5.79 3.27 -4.58
C ALA A 308 -4.91 2.46 -3.61
N ARG A 309 -5.28 2.36 -2.33
CA ARG A 309 -4.59 1.50 -1.35
C ARG A 309 -4.66 0.01 -1.73
N LYS A 310 -5.84 -0.46 -2.14
CA LYS A 310 -6.04 -1.85 -2.61
C LYS A 310 -5.21 -2.14 -3.87
N ALA A 311 -5.16 -1.21 -4.82
CA ALA A 311 -4.33 -1.33 -6.02
C ALA A 311 -2.83 -1.38 -5.69
N ASN A 312 -2.36 -0.51 -4.79
CA ASN A 312 -0.97 -0.54 -4.32
C ASN A 312 -0.63 -1.85 -3.59
N ALA A 313 -1.56 -2.41 -2.81
CA ALA A 313 -1.38 -3.72 -2.19
C ALA A 313 -1.31 -4.85 -3.25
N ALA A 314 -2.20 -4.82 -4.25
CA ALA A 314 -2.18 -5.77 -5.35
C ALA A 314 -0.86 -5.70 -6.15
N GLU A 315 -0.35 -4.51 -6.42
CA GLU A 315 0.94 -4.34 -7.11
C GLU A 315 2.11 -4.87 -6.28
N LYS A 316 2.10 -4.67 -4.95
CA LYS A 316 3.08 -5.29 -4.05
C LYS A 316 3.01 -6.82 -4.06
N TYR A 317 1.81 -7.40 -4.08
CA TYR A 317 1.66 -8.86 -4.20
C TYR A 317 2.12 -9.37 -5.57
N ARG A 318 1.85 -8.63 -6.65
CA ARG A 318 2.35 -8.94 -8.00
C ARG A 318 3.89 -8.94 -8.04
N GLN A 319 4.53 -7.94 -7.44
CA GLN A 319 5.99 -7.87 -7.33
C GLN A 319 6.57 -9.04 -6.51
N LYS A 320 5.94 -9.40 -5.38
CA LYS A 320 6.35 -10.58 -4.59
C LYS A 320 6.19 -11.88 -5.38
N LEU A 321 5.09 -12.03 -6.13
CA LEU A 321 4.87 -13.20 -6.98
C LEU A 321 5.93 -13.30 -8.09
N GLN A 322 6.25 -12.17 -8.72
CA GLN A 322 7.30 -12.10 -9.74
C GLN A 322 8.67 -12.48 -9.15
N ALA A 323 9.03 -11.94 -7.97
CA ALA A 323 10.25 -12.34 -7.27
C ALA A 323 10.26 -13.84 -6.91
N SER A 324 9.13 -14.39 -6.46
CA SER A 324 8.99 -15.83 -6.18
C SER A 324 9.19 -16.69 -7.44
N GLN A 325 8.65 -16.26 -8.59
CA GLN A 325 8.86 -16.96 -9.86
C GLN A 325 10.32 -16.90 -10.30
N ASP A 326 11.00 -15.78 -10.08
CA ASP A 326 12.42 -15.65 -10.43
C ASP A 326 13.30 -16.54 -9.52
N PHE A 327 13.00 -16.62 -8.22
CA PHE A 327 13.63 -17.60 -7.33
C PHE A 327 13.35 -19.06 -7.72
N GLU A 328 12.16 -19.36 -8.24
CA GLU A 328 11.83 -20.70 -8.73
C GLU A 328 12.63 -21.05 -9.99
N LYS A 329 12.79 -20.11 -10.93
CA LYS A 329 13.66 -20.28 -12.10
C LYS A 329 15.13 -20.47 -11.69
N GLU A 330 15.61 -19.68 -10.73
CA GLU A 330 16.96 -19.81 -10.21
C GLU A 330 17.17 -21.18 -9.54
N ASN A 331 16.23 -21.62 -8.70
CA ASN A 331 16.25 -22.97 -8.11
C ASN A 331 16.27 -24.07 -9.18
N GLN A 332 15.48 -23.93 -10.25
CA GLN A 332 15.47 -24.88 -11.36
C GLN A 332 16.81 -24.89 -12.10
N SER A 333 17.42 -23.72 -12.30
CA SER A 333 18.76 -23.58 -12.88
C SER A 333 19.82 -24.27 -12.02
N LEU A 334 19.83 -24.01 -10.71
CA LEU A 334 20.73 -24.64 -9.75
C LEU A 334 20.54 -26.17 -9.71
N ARG A 335 19.29 -26.65 -9.74
CA ARG A 335 19.00 -28.09 -9.83
C ARG A 335 19.55 -28.71 -11.11
N ASN A 336 19.47 -28.01 -12.24
CA ASN A 336 20.06 -28.47 -13.50
C ASN A 336 21.60 -28.50 -13.39
N GLN A 337 22.23 -27.45 -12.85
CA GLN A 337 23.68 -27.43 -12.62
C GLN A 337 24.15 -28.55 -11.70
N ILE A 338 23.41 -28.87 -10.62
CA ILE A 338 23.73 -29.99 -9.74
C ILE A 338 23.67 -31.32 -10.50
N LYS A 339 22.68 -31.52 -11.38
CA LYS A 339 22.60 -32.72 -12.22
C LYS A 339 23.78 -32.81 -13.18
N ASP A 340 24.15 -31.69 -13.79
CA ASP A 340 25.30 -31.63 -14.70
C ASP A 340 26.60 -31.96 -13.97
N PHE A 341 26.83 -31.38 -12.77
CA PHE A 341 27.99 -31.71 -11.95
C PHE A 341 27.98 -33.17 -11.46
N GLN A 342 26.82 -33.72 -11.11
CA GLN A 342 26.71 -35.14 -10.76
C GLN A 342 27.04 -36.04 -11.96
N GLN A 343 26.66 -35.66 -13.17
CA GLN A 343 27.00 -36.39 -14.39
C GLN A 343 28.50 -36.29 -14.69
N GLN A 344 29.09 -35.10 -14.57
CA GLN A 344 30.54 -34.90 -14.69
C GLN A 344 31.32 -35.71 -13.67
N LEU A 345 30.87 -35.76 -12.42
CA LEU A 345 31.50 -36.56 -11.36
C LEU A 345 31.47 -38.06 -11.71
N LYS A 346 30.32 -38.59 -12.16
CA LYS A 346 30.20 -39.99 -12.59
C LYS A 346 31.11 -40.31 -13.77
N GLU A 347 31.25 -39.39 -14.71
CA GLU A 347 32.12 -39.55 -15.86
C GLU A 347 33.60 -39.51 -15.45
N ALA A 348 33.98 -38.59 -14.56
CA ALA A 348 35.32 -38.54 -13.96
C ALA A 348 35.66 -39.81 -13.17
N ASP A 349 34.74 -40.32 -12.34
CA ASP A 349 34.90 -41.58 -11.61
C ASP A 349 35.09 -42.77 -12.57
N SER A 350 34.34 -42.79 -13.67
CA SER A 350 34.45 -43.83 -14.70
C SER A 350 35.79 -43.75 -15.44
N GLN A 351 36.25 -42.55 -15.78
CA GLN A 351 37.57 -42.32 -16.37
C GLN A 351 38.70 -42.71 -15.40
N GLN A 352 38.57 -42.39 -14.11
CA GLN A 352 39.53 -42.77 -13.09
C GLN A 352 39.64 -44.30 -12.96
N LYS A 353 38.51 -45.02 -12.98
CA LYS A 353 38.51 -46.49 -12.99
C LYS A 353 39.25 -47.04 -14.20
N TRP A 354 38.92 -46.55 -15.40
CA TRP A 354 39.59 -46.99 -16.62
C TRP A 354 41.09 -46.69 -16.62
N ASN A 355 41.49 -45.51 -16.12
CA ASN A 355 42.90 -45.17 -15.94
C ASN A 355 43.59 -46.10 -14.94
N SER A 356 42.94 -46.43 -13.82
CA SER A 356 43.50 -47.36 -12.82
C SER A 356 43.65 -48.79 -13.36
N GLU A 357 42.69 -49.26 -14.16
CA GLU A 357 42.77 -50.55 -14.84
C GLU A 357 43.94 -50.57 -15.83
N ARG A 358 44.11 -49.49 -16.59
CA ARG A 358 45.22 -49.33 -17.53
C ARG A 358 46.58 -49.20 -16.83
N GLU A 359 46.65 -48.55 -15.67
CA GLU A 359 47.88 -48.49 -14.85
C GLU A 359 48.28 -49.88 -14.35
N VAL A 360 47.32 -50.70 -13.93
CA VAL A 360 47.59 -52.10 -13.55
C VAL A 360 48.16 -52.89 -14.73
N GLU A 361 47.53 -52.78 -15.91
CA GLU A 361 48.03 -53.44 -17.13
C GLU A 361 49.45 -52.96 -17.50
N LEU A 362 49.72 -51.65 -17.41
CA LEU A 362 51.06 -51.10 -17.63
C LEU A 362 52.09 -51.62 -16.62
N GLU A 363 51.71 -51.80 -15.35
CA GLU A 363 52.60 -52.34 -14.34
C GLU A 363 52.88 -53.83 -14.55
N GLU A 364 51.89 -54.59 -15.04
CA GLU A 364 52.09 -55.97 -15.48
C GLU A 364 53.08 -56.05 -16.66
N TYR A 365 52.94 -55.18 -17.66
CA TYR A 365 53.91 -55.09 -18.75
C TYR A 365 55.31 -54.70 -18.26
N ARG A 366 55.43 -53.71 -17.37
CA ARG A 366 56.72 -53.34 -16.75
C ARG A 366 57.35 -54.49 -15.97
N ARG A 367 56.55 -55.35 -15.34
CA ARG A 367 57.05 -56.51 -14.59
C ARG A 367 57.55 -57.63 -15.49
N VAL A 368 56.89 -57.87 -16.62
CA VAL A 368 57.23 -58.97 -17.54
C VAL A 368 58.38 -58.58 -18.47
N LEU A 369 58.51 -57.31 -18.85
CA LEU A 369 59.52 -56.85 -19.80
C LEU A 369 60.97 -57.22 -19.42
N PRO A 370 61.45 -57.02 -18.16
CA PRO A 370 62.81 -57.41 -17.76
C PRO A 370 63.06 -58.91 -17.84
N ARG A 371 62.03 -59.74 -17.65
CA ARG A 371 62.15 -61.21 -17.78
C ARG A 371 62.36 -61.59 -19.24
N ILE A 372 61.57 -61.01 -20.14
CA ILE A 372 61.73 -61.21 -21.59
C ILE A 372 63.11 -60.70 -22.04
N GLU A 373 63.57 -59.56 -21.54
CA GLU A 373 64.91 -59.02 -21.82
C GLU A 373 66.02 -59.95 -21.31
N GLN A 374 65.86 -60.49 -20.09
CA GLN A 374 66.77 -61.48 -19.53
C GLN A 374 66.80 -62.76 -20.37
N GLU A 375 65.65 -63.34 -20.71
CA GLU A 375 65.53 -64.51 -21.57
C GLU A 375 66.18 -64.27 -22.95
N CYS A 376 65.96 -63.10 -23.55
CA CYS A 376 66.65 -62.70 -24.79
C CYS A 376 68.18 -62.71 -24.61
N SER A 377 68.69 -62.17 -23.50
CA SER A 377 70.13 -62.14 -23.22
C SER A 377 70.71 -63.54 -22.97
N GLU A 378 69.97 -64.42 -22.30
CA GLU A 378 70.34 -65.82 -22.05
C GLU A 378 70.38 -66.62 -23.35
N ILE A 379 69.33 -66.49 -24.19
CA ILE A 379 69.30 -67.09 -25.54
C ILE A 379 70.46 -66.57 -26.38
N GLN A 380 70.78 -65.27 -26.32
CA GLN A 380 71.90 -64.69 -27.04
C GLN A 380 73.26 -65.23 -26.55
N ASN A 381 73.44 -65.42 -25.24
CA ASN A 381 74.64 -66.02 -24.67
C ASN A 381 74.77 -67.50 -25.04
N LEU A 382 73.68 -68.26 -24.96
CA LEU A 382 73.64 -69.66 -25.39
C LEU A 382 73.98 -69.78 -26.87
N LYS A 383 73.42 -68.90 -27.71
CA LYS A 383 73.76 -68.81 -29.13
C LYS A 383 75.25 -68.60 -29.34
N LYS A 384 75.88 -67.61 -28.68
CA LYS A 384 77.34 -67.37 -28.77
C LYS A 384 78.16 -68.57 -28.32
N GLN A 385 77.74 -69.26 -27.25
CA GLN A 385 78.42 -70.45 -26.75
C GLN A 385 78.33 -71.63 -27.75
N LEU A 386 77.16 -71.85 -28.34
CA LEU A 386 76.97 -72.85 -29.38
C LEU A 386 77.78 -72.51 -30.64
N GLU A 387 77.82 -71.23 -31.05
CA GLU A 387 78.66 -70.76 -32.16
C GLU A 387 80.14 -71.03 -31.89
N PHE A 388 80.64 -70.75 -30.69
CA PHE A 388 82.02 -71.06 -30.29
C PHE A 388 82.30 -72.57 -30.30
N ASN A 389 81.42 -73.38 -29.70
CA ASN A 389 81.57 -74.84 -29.69
C ASN A 389 81.54 -75.42 -31.11
N ASN A 390 80.66 -74.90 -31.97
CA ASN A 390 80.59 -75.30 -33.36
C ASN A 390 81.91 -74.95 -34.07
N HIS A 391 82.41 -73.72 -33.91
CA HIS A 391 83.70 -73.32 -34.47
C HIS A 391 84.87 -74.20 -33.97
N ALA A 392 84.94 -74.48 -32.67
CA ALA A 392 85.96 -75.36 -32.10
C ALA A 392 85.86 -76.81 -32.60
N LEU A 393 84.64 -77.32 -32.81
CA LEU A 393 84.42 -78.64 -33.43
C LEU A 393 84.81 -78.63 -34.90
N THR A 394 84.47 -77.57 -35.65
CA THR A 394 84.90 -77.41 -37.05
C THR A 394 86.41 -77.34 -37.16
N GLU A 395 87.10 -76.62 -36.26
CA GLU A 395 88.56 -76.55 -36.23
C GLU A 395 89.19 -77.91 -35.87
N ARG A 396 88.64 -78.63 -34.88
CA ARG A 396 89.09 -80.00 -34.58
C ARG A 396 88.88 -80.96 -35.73
N LEU A 397 87.74 -80.86 -36.41
CA LEU A 397 87.42 -81.66 -37.59
C LEU A 397 88.39 -81.33 -38.73
N SER A 398 88.67 -80.05 -38.97
CA SER A 398 89.70 -79.59 -39.91
C SER A 398 91.07 -80.17 -39.56
N ASN A 399 91.51 -80.10 -38.31
CA ASN A 399 92.80 -80.65 -37.88
C ASN A 399 92.85 -82.19 -38.03
N ALA A 400 91.74 -82.88 -37.73
CA ALA A 400 91.63 -84.32 -37.93
C ALA A 400 91.60 -84.70 -39.41
N ASP A 401 90.93 -83.91 -40.26
CA ASP A 401 90.93 -84.07 -41.71
C ASP A 401 92.32 -83.82 -42.29
N GLU A 402 93.04 -82.77 -41.87
CA GLU A 402 94.43 -82.54 -42.26
C GLU A 402 95.36 -83.68 -41.79
N GLN A 403 95.15 -84.21 -40.59
CA GLN A 403 95.91 -85.38 -40.13
C GLN A 403 95.57 -86.61 -40.95
N ARG A 404 94.29 -86.84 -41.26
CA ARG A 404 93.86 -87.90 -42.16
C ARG A 404 94.46 -87.73 -43.54
N GLU A 405 94.53 -86.51 -44.09
CA GLU A 405 95.18 -86.24 -45.38
C GLU A 405 96.69 -86.52 -45.33
N ARG A 406 97.38 -86.18 -44.23
CA ARG A 406 98.79 -86.54 -44.01
C ARG A 406 98.97 -88.06 -43.91
N ASP A 407 98.10 -88.74 -43.17
CA ASP A 407 98.10 -90.19 -43.03
C ASP A 407 97.75 -90.88 -44.35
N ASP A 408 96.78 -90.37 -45.12
CA ASP A 408 96.40 -90.85 -46.45
C ASP A 408 97.51 -90.62 -47.47
N ALA A 409 98.24 -89.50 -47.38
CA ALA A 409 99.43 -89.24 -48.19
C ALA A 409 100.56 -90.23 -47.83
N LEU A 410 100.83 -90.45 -46.54
CA LEU A 410 101.79 -91.44 -46.06
C LEU A 410 101.38 -92.87 -46.44
N ILE A 411 100.10 -93.22 -46.30
CA ILE A 411 99.54 -94.51 -46.71
C ILE A 411 99.64 -94.63 -48.23
N SER A 412 99.42 -93.57 -49.00
CA SER A 412 99.58 -93.59 -50.45
C SER A 412 101.03 -93.79 -50.84
N GLU A 413 101.98 -93.13 -50.18
CA GLU A 413 103.43 -93.35 -50.33
C GLU A 413 103.81 -94.79 -49.95
N LEU A 414 103.32 -95.31 -48.82
CA LEU A 414 103.53 -96.69 -48.40
C LEU A 414 102.84 -97.68 -49.33
N ARG A 415 101.66 -97.38 -49.85
CA ARG A 415 100.94 -98.19 -50.84
C ARG A 415 101.57 -98.08 -52.22
N GLU A 416 102.24 -96.99 -52.55
CA GLU A 416 103.06 -96.83 -53.76
C GLU A 416 104.35 -97.62 -53.60
N ARG A 417 104.99 -97.57 -52.43
CA ARG A 417 106.10 -98.46 -52.04
C ARG A 417 105.72 -99.94 -52.07
N VAL A 418 104.52 -100.27 -51.58
CA VAL A 418 103.95 -101.61 -51.66
C VAL A 418 103.52 -101.92 -53.10
N ARG A 419 103.00 -100.97 -53.89
CA ARG A 419 102.68 -101.18 -55.33
C ARG A 419 103.93 -101.40 -56.19
N GLU A 420 105.02 -100.70 -55.87
CA GLU A 420 106.34 -100.90 -56.46
C GLU A 420 106.87 -102.31 -56.13
N LEU A 421 106.42 -102.91 -55.03
CA LEU A 421 106.82 -104.25 -54.59
C LEU A 421 105.79 -105.35 -54.89
N GLU A 422 104.51 -105.02 -55.10
CA GLU A 422 103.39 -105.96 -55.20
C GLU A 422 102.27 -105.39 -56.10
N GLY A 423 102.08 -106.01 -57.26
CA GLY A 423 101.01 -105.65 -58.19
C GLY A 423 99.61 -106.12 -57.74
N SER A 424 98.63 -105.21 -57.91
CA SER A 424 97.21 -105.45 -58.29
C SER A 424 96.27 -106.22 -57.32
N PRO A 425 94.93 -106.04 -57.38
CA PRO A 425 94.19 -105.18 -56.44
C PRO A 425 92.96 -105.86 -55.79
N GLY A 426 92.32 -105.22 -54.79
CA GLY A 426 90.92 -105.55 -54.45
C GLY A 426 90.42 -105.18 -53.05
N SER A 427 89.70 -104.06 -52.96
CA SER A 427 88.64 -103.71 -51.97
C SER A 427 87.49 -104.75 -51.99
N PRO A 428 86.44 -104.78 -51.10
CA PRO A 428 85.80 -103.63 -50.43
C PRO A 428 85.15 -103.83 -49.02
N SER A 429 84.84 -102.68 -48.39
CA SER A 429 83.60 -102.26 -47.69
C SER A 429 82.75 -103.28 -46.88
N LEU A 430 82.46 -102.95 -45.60
CA LEU A 430 81.14 -102.49 -45.10
C LEU A 430 81.09 -102.45 -43.55
N THR A 431 80.31 -101.48 -43.05
CA THR A 431 79.82 -101.19 -41.68
C THR A 431 78.97 -102.36 -41.09
N PRO A 432 78.25 -102.34 -39.92
CA PRO A 432 77.90 -101.25 -38.96
C PRO A 432 77.75 -101.64 -37.45
N GLY A 433 77.43 -100.65 -36.59
CA GLY A 433 76.72 -100.82 -35.29
C GLY A 433 77.61 -101.13 -34.07
N THR A 434 77.25 -100.89 -32.81
CA THR A 434 76.05 -100.36 -32.15
C THR A 434 76.42 -100.11 -30.67
N GLU A 435 75.66 -99.27 -29.99
CA GLU A 435 75.28 -99.36 -28.57
C GLU A 435 76.23 -98.97 -27.40
N THR A 436 75.59 -98.20 -26.52
CA THR A 436 75.87 -97.72 -25.16
C THR A 436 76.36 -98.80 -24.16
N PRO A 437 76.86 -98.46 -22.95
CA PRO A 437 75.94 -98.37 -21.80
C PRO A 437 76.30 -97.37 -20.67
N LYS A 438 75.29 -97.16 -19.82
CA LYS A 438 75.23 -96.49 -18.50
C LYS A 438 76.14 -97.14 -17.44
N LEU A 439 76.54 -96.42 -16.39
CA LEU A 439 75.95 -96.52 -15.03
C LEU A 439 76.58 -95.54 -14.03
N GLU A 440 75.80 -95.29 -12.99
CA GLU A 440 75.85 -94.31 -11.90
C GLU A 440 76.98 -94.49 -10.87
N GLY A 441 77.24 -93.43 -10.10
CA GLY A 441 78.05 -93.45 -8.88
C GLY A 441 78.11 -92.08 -8.18
N THR A 442 77.27 -91.94 -7.16
CA THR A 442 77.01 -90.83 -6.23
C THR A 442 78.20 -90.20 -5.47
N LEU A 443 78.09 -88.90 -5.17
CA LEU A 443 78.24 -88.23 -3.85
C LEU A 443 78.12 -86.70 -4.07
N GLN A 444 77.00 -86.09 -3.69
CA GLN A 444 76.85 -85.41 -2.39
C GLN A 444 77.65 -84.11 -2.25
N LYS A 445 77.01 -83.00 -2.63
CA LYS A 445 76.84 -81.78 -1.83
C LYS A 445 76.15 -80.70 -2.66
N ASP A 446 75.22 -80.01 -2.00
CA ASP A 446 74.82 -78.62 -2.23
C ASP A 446 73.54 -78.31 -3.04
N PHE A 447 72.51 -77.98 -2.22
CA PHE A 447 71.44 -76.98 -2.40
C PHE A 447 70.16 -77.31 -3.18
N GLU A 448 69.19 -77.87 -2.46
CA GLU A 448 67.77 -77.56 -2.63
C GLU A 448 67.28 -76.65 -1.49
N ALA A 449 66.77 -75.46 -1.82
CA ALA A 449 66.17 -74.52 -0.90
C ALA A 449 64.82 -74.03 -1.47
N ILE A 450 63.76 -74.80 -1.25
CA ILE A 450 62.37 -74.33 -1.36
C ILE A 450 61.58 -74.95 -0.21
N GLY A 451 61.16 -74.10 0.74
CA GLY A 451 60.20 -74.52 1.76
C GLY A 451 60.27 -73.77 3.09
N VAL A 452 60.15 -72.44 3.10
CA VAL A 452 59.68 -71.73 4.30
C VAL A 452 58.73 -70.59 3.92
N LYS A 453 57.45 -70.89 4.09
CA LYS A 453 56.38 -69.93 4.36
C LYS A 453 56.72 -69.11 5.62
N GLU A 454 56.31 -67.85 5.59
CA GLU A 454 55.74 -67.18 6.77
C GLU A 454 56.72 -66.79 7.88
N SER A 455 57.61 -65.83 7.62
CA SER A 455 58.27 -65.07 8.70
C SER A 455 58.86 -63.70 8.30
N GLN A 456 58.38 -63.07 7.22
CA GLN A 456 58.84 -61.72 6.82
C GLN A 456 57.71 -60.72 6.51
N LEU A 457 56.47 -61.01 6.94
CA LEU A 457 55.30 -60.13 6.84
C LEU A 457 54.78 -59.67 8.22
N ARG A 458 55.64 -59.68 9.25
CA ARG A 458 55.34 -59.16 10.61
C ARG A 458 56.18 -57.95 11.02
N MET A 459 57.03 -57.44 10.14
CA MET A 459 57.94 -56.32 10.42
C MET A 459 57.63 -55.04 9.64
N LEU A 460 56.40 -54.90 9.12
CA LEU A 460 55.90 -53.63 8.55
C LEU A 460 54.53 -53.20 9.10
N THR A 461 53.95 -53.97 10.04
CA THR A 461 52.73 -53.61 10.78
C THR A 461 53.04 -52.91 12.12
N ARG A 462 54.33 -52.75 12.47
CA ARG A 462 54.78 -52.11 13.73
C ARG A 462 55.14 -50.62 13.62
N ARG A 463 55.07 -50.01 12.44
CA ARG A 463 55.41 -48.58 12.25
C ARG A 463 54.19 -47.66 12.02
N ARG A 464 52.97 -48.19 12.00
CA ARG A 464 51.72 -47.41 11.77
C ARG A 464 50.76 -47.39 12.96
N LYS A 465 51.22 -47.81 14.15
CA LYS A 465 50.45 -47.79 15.41
C LYS A 465 51.00 -46.80 16.45
N SER A 466 51.99 -45.98 16.10
CA SER A 466 52.63 -45.01 17.01
C SER A 466 52.33 -43.54 16.71
N GLU A 467 51.39 -43.24 15.80
CA GLU A 467 50.99 -41.85 15.47
C GLU A 467 49.51 -41.55 15.79
N ASN A 468 48.79 -42.48 16.43
CA ASN A 468 47.39 -42.30 16.84
C ASN A 468 47.19 -42.19 18.36
N GLU A 469 48.27 -42.05 19.13
CA GLU A 469 48.22 -41.87 20.59
C GLU A 469 48.65 -40.48 21.09
N GLU A 470 48.91 -39.54 20.18
CA GLU A 470 49.27 -38.16 20.55
C GLU A 470 48.12 -37.15 20.41
N LEU A 471 47.00 -37.50 19.77
CA LEU A 471 45.83 -36.61 19.60
C LEU A 471 44.62 -36.98 20.47
N LYS A 472 44.79 -37.88 21.44
CA LYS A 472 43.76 -38.21 22.45
C LYS A 472 44.00 -37.54 23.82
N LYS A 473 45.08 -36.76 23.94
CA LYS A 473 45.49 -36.12 25.22
C LYS A 473 45.10 -34.64 25.36
N GLU A 474 44.32 -34.07 24.44
CA GLU A 474 44.05 -32.62 24.42
C GLU A 474 42.55 -32.24 24.36
N VAL A 475 41.64 -33.12 24.83
CA VAL A 475 40.19 -32.82 24.86
C VAL A 475 39.55 -32.90 26.25
N GLU A 476 40.23 -33.42 27.27
CA GLU A 476 39.66 -33.50 28.63
C GLU A 476 40.41 -32.61 29.63
N SER A 477 40.40 -31.30 29.36
CA SER A 477 40.69 -30.31 30.40
C SER A 477 39.65 -29.19 30.35
N LEU A 478 38.62 -29.27 31.21
CA LEU A 478 38.24 -28.24 32.19
C LEU A 478 36.81 -28.43 32.76
N LYS A 479 36.78 -28.62 34.09
CA LYS A 479 35.74 -28.25 35.10
C LYS A 479 34.47 -29.12 35.25
N PRO A 480 33.83 -29.15 36.44
CA PRO A 480 34.33 -28.86 37.80
C PRO A 480 33.98 -29.92 38.86
N SER A 481 34.90 -30.09 39.82
CA SER A 481 34.65 -30.04 41.27
C SER A 481 33.29 -30.54 41.82
N VAL A 482 32.96 -31.83 41.66
CA VAL A 482 32.24 -32.66 42.67
C VAL A 482 32.67 -34.14 42.57
N CYS A 483 33.12 -34.61 41.39
CA CYS A 483 33.52 -36.01 41.17
C CYS A 483 34.86 -36.46 41.80
N SER A 484 35.69 -35.55 42.31
CA SER A 484 37.01 -35.91 42.85
C SER A 484 36.91 -36.86 44.04
N LEU A 485 35.96 -36.66 44.96
CA LEU A 485 35.81 -37.51 46.14
C LEU A 485 35.36 -38.94 45.80
N LEU A 486 34.43 -39.09 44.85
CA LEU A 486 33.95 -40.41 44.42
C LEU A 486 35.05 -41.21 43.72
N VAL A 487 35.82 -40.55 42.84
CA VAL A 487 36.97 -41.15 42.17
C VAL A 487 38.08 -41.52 43.16
N THR A 488 38.31 -40.69 44.18
CA THR A 488 39.29 -40.98 45.25
C THR A 488 38.85 -42.18 46.11
N MET A 489 37.57 -42.31 46.45
CA MET A 489 37.07 -43.48 47.19
C MET A 489 37.12 -44.75 46.35
N VAL A 490 36.72 -44.70 45.07
CA VAL A 490 36.79 -45.86 44.16
C VAL A 490 38.24 -46.31 43.98
N THR A 491 39.18 -45.39 43.81
CA THR A 491 40.61 -45.73 43.70
C THR A 491 41.20 -46.29 45.00
N LEU A 492 40.79 -45.78 46.16
CA LEU A 492 41.23 -46.31 47.45
C LEU A 492 40.68 -47.74 47.69
N VAL A 493 39.42 -47.99 47.36
CA VAL A 493 38.80 -49.33 47.42
C VAL A 493 39.48 -50.28 46.44
N GLN A 494 39.77 -49.84 45.22
CA GLN A 494 40.51 -50.61 44.21
C GLN A 494 41.92 -50.99 44.71
N SER A 495 42.60 -50.06 45.39
CA SER A 495 43.91 -50.29 45.99
C SER A 495 43.84 -51.31 47.13
N LEU A 496 42.86 -51.19 48.02
CA LEU A 496 42.66 -52.09 49.16
C LEU A 496 42.35 -53.52 48.69
N ILE A 497 41.49 -53.67 47.68
CA ILE A 497 41.18 -54.96 47.07
C ILE A 497 42.43 -55.59 46.44
N SER A 498 43.24 -54.79 45.75
CA SER A 498 44.48 -55.25 45.11
C SER A 498 45.51 -55.75 46.14
N GLU A 499 45.64 -55.05 47.26
CA GLU A 499 46.53 -55.40 48.37
C GLU A 499 46.07 -56.68 49.09
N THR A 500 44.76 -56.81 49.32
CA THR A 500 44.14 -58.01 49.89
C THR A 500 44.34 -59.24 48.97
N LEU A 501 44.25 -59.04 47.65
CA LEU A 501 44.50 -60.09 46.65
C LEU A 501 45.98 -60.52 46.61
N GLN A 502 46.92 -59.58 46.75
CA GLN A 502 48.34 -59.89 46.84
C GLN A 502 48.67 -60.70 48.10
N GLN A 503 48.09 -60.35 49.25
CA GLN A 503 48.23 -61.12 50.48
C GLN A 503 47.62 -62.53 50.37
N ALA A 504 46.44 -62.66 49.76
CA ALA A 504 45.82 -63.96 49.50
C ALA A 504 46.66 -64.82 48.55
N ARG A 505 47.33 -64.22 47.56
CA ARG A 505 48.24 -64.92 46.64
C ARG A 505 49.52 -65.41 47.35
N ALA A 506 50.09 -64.61 48.25
CA ALA A 506 51.28 -64.97 49.03
C ALA A 506 51.02 -66.10 50.04
N ASN A 507 49.80 -66.20 50.56
CA ASN A 507 49.40 -67.21 51.56
C ASN A 507 48.74 -68.47 50.97
N SER A 508 48.67 -68.58 49.63
CA SER A 508 47.95 -69.66 48.94
C SER A 508 48.84 -70.85 48.60
N SER A 509 48.31 -72.07 48.76
CA SER A 509 48.97 -73.32 48.34
C SER A 509 48.76 -73.66 46.87
N GLN A 510 48.16 -72.76 46.09
CA GLN A 510 47.81 -72.98 44.67
C GLN A 510 48.98 -72.68 43.73
N SER A 511 49.07 -73.44 42.63
CA SER A 511 50.11 -73.28 41.60
C SER A 511 50.04 -71.89 40.93
N ASP A 512 51.17 -71.41 40.42
CA ASP A 512 51.24 -70.13 39.70
C ASP A 512 50.41 -70.14 38.41
N GLU A 513 50.12 -71.31 37.84
CA GLU A 513 49.19 -71.50 36.72
C GLU A 513 47.74 -71.19 37.10
N TYR A 514 47.31 -71.53 38.32
CA TYR A 514 45.97 -71.21 38.83
C TYR A 514 45.76 -69.70 38.92
N TRP A 515 46.76 -68.97 39.41
CA TRP A 515 46.68 -67.50 39.51
C TRP A 515 46.71 -66.80 38.15
N LYS A 516 47.45 -67.33 37.16
CA LYS A 516 47.39 -66.83 35.77
C LYS A 516 46.00 -67.05 35.16
N LEU A 517 45.38 -68.21 35.41
CA LEU A 517 44.02 -68.48 34.96
C LEU A 517 42.99 -67.60 35.68
N TYR A 518 43.16 -67.36 36.99
CA TYR A 518 42.33 -66.45 37.76
C TYR A 518 42.41 -65.00 37.25
N ASP A 519 43.62 -64.50 36.98
CA ASP A 519 43.83 -63.15 36.41
C ASP A 519 43.16 -63.01 35.03
N GLN A 520 43.34 -64.01 34.16
CA GLN A 520 42.65 -64.07 32.86
C GLN A 520 41.12 -64.10 33.01
N TYR A 521 40.59 -64.88 33.95
CA TYR A 521 39.16 -64.95 34.25
C TYR A 521 38.63 -63.59 34.75
N THR A 522 39.32 -62.94 35.69
CA THR A 522 38.93 -61.61 36.18
C THR A 522 39.04 -60.52 35.10
N SER A 523 40.05 -60.60 34.23
CA SER A 523 40.21 -59.71 33.08
C SER A 523 39.07 -59.89 32.08
N ALA A 524 38.66 -61.14 31.82
CA ALA A 524 37.51 -61.43 30.97
C ALA A 524 36.20 -60.91 31.58
N LEU A 525 35.99 -61.08 32.89
CA LEU A 525 34.83 -60.52 33.59
C LEU A 525 34.79 -58.99 33.53
N LYS A 526 35.94 -58.32 33.71
CA LYS A 526 36.04 -56.86 33.61
C LYS A 526 35.67 -56.39 32.19
N LYS A 527 36.23 -57.02 31.16
CA LYS A 527 35.89 -56.70 29.76
C LYS A 527 34.42 -56.95 29.45
N LEU A 528 33.82 -57.98 30.04
CA LEU A 528 32.39 -58.27 29.89
C LEU A 528 31.52 -57.21 30.57
N ALA A 529 31.90 -56.73 31.75
CA ALA A 529 31.22 -55.64 32.44
C ALA A 529 31.34 -54.32 31.66
N GLU A 530 32.52 -53.97 31.16
CA GLU A 530 32.75 -52.79 30.32
C GLU A 530 31.94 -52.84 29.01
N ALA A 531 31.88 -54.02 28.36
CA ALA A 531 31.07 -54.21 27.16
C ALA A 531 29.56 -54.12 27.46
N GLN A 532 29.12 -54.62 28.61
CA GLN A 532 27.73 -54.52 29.05
C GLN A 532 27.33 -53.08 29.35
N GLU A 533 28.20 -52.32 30.03
CA GLU A 533 27.96 -50.90 30.31
C GLU A 533 27.91 -50.08 29.00
N ALA A 534 28.84 -50.32 28.07
CA ALA A 534 28.83 -49.69 26.76
C ALA A 534 27.55 -50.03 25.95
N LEU A 535 27.07 -51.27 26.03
CA LEU A 535 25.82 -51.69 25.42
C LEU A 535 24.62 -50.97 26.04
N ASP A 536 24.57 -50.85 27.37
CA ASP A 536 23.47 -50.19 28.07
C ASP A 536 23.46 -48.68 27.81
N VAL A 537 24.64 -48.05 27.69
CA VAL A 537 24.76 -46.66 27.23
C VAL A 537 24.25 -46.50 25.80
N SER A 538 24.66 -47.38 24.88
CA SER A 538 24.20 -47.34 23.48
C SER A 538 22.70 -47.59 23.34
N LYS A 539 22.10 -48.44 24.20
CA LYS A 539 20.65 -48.65 24.23
C LYS A 539 19.90 -47.42 24.71
N ARG A 540 20.39 -46.74 25.75
CA ARG A 540 19.79 -45.49 26.23
C ARG A 540 19.86 -44.42 25.15
N SER A 541 21.01 -44.21 24.53
CA SER A 541 21.13 -43.22 23.45
C SER A 541 20.24 -43.54 22.25
N LEU A 542 20.06 -44.83 21.92
CA LEU A 542 19.14 -45.23 20.85
C LEU A 542 17.69 -44.94 21.21
N ASN A 543 17.27 -45.23 22.46
CA ASN A 543 15.92 -44.93 22.92
C ASN A 543 15.65 -43.42 22.97
N ASP A 544 16.62 -42.63 23.41
CA ASP A 544 16.52 -41.17 23.43
C ASP A 544 16.37 -40.62 22.00
N ALA A 545 17.16 -41.12 21.04
CA ALA A 545 17.05 -40.76 19.63
C ALA A 545 15.69 -41.19 19.02
N LEU A 546 15.17 -42.36 19.39
CA LEU A 546 13.85 -42.81 18.95
C LEU A 546 12.74 -41.91 19.48
N ALA A 547 12.81 -41.51 20.76
CA ALA A 547 11.84 -40.59 21.36
C ALA A 547 11.88 -39.21 20.69
N GLU A 548 13.07 -38.70 20.37
CA GLU A 548 13.23 -37.42 19.66
C GLU A 548 12.64 -37.47 18.24
N VAL A 549 12.85 -38.57 17.51
CA VAL A 549 12.24 -38.79 16.18
C VAL A 549 10.72 -38.90 16.28
N GLU A 550 10.17 -39.60 17.29
CA GLU A 550 8.72 -39.68 17.50
C GLU A 550 8.10 -38.31 17.79
N LEU A 551 8.77 -37.50 18.61
CA LEU A 551 8.31 -36.16 18.97
C LEU A 551 8.33 -35.23 17.74
N SER A 552 9.43 -35.24 16.98
CA SER A 552 9.54 -34.49 15.72
C SER A 552 8.51 -34.93 14.68
N ASN A 553 8.26 -36.25 14.55
CA ASN A 553 7.20 -36.75 13.66
C ASN A 553 5.82 -36.27 14.07
N LYS A 554 5.54 -36.21 15.38
CA LYS A 554 4.26 -35.70 15.89
C LYS A 554 4.08 -34.22 15.60
N GLU A 555 5.10 -33.40 15.86
CA GLU A 555 5.09 -31.97 15.54
C GLU A 555 4.88 -31.72 14.03
N ASN A 556 5.55 -32.51 13.18
CA ASN A 556 5.36 -32.42 11.73
C ASN A 556 3.93 -32.78 11.32
N VAL A 557 3.31 -33.80 11.93
CA VAL A 557 1.92 -34.17 11.67
C VAL A 557 0.97 -33.06 12.13
N ASP A 558 1.17 -32.52 13.32
CA ASP A 558 0.34 -31.44 13.87
C ASP A 558 0.42 -30.19 12.97
N LEU A 559 1.62 -29.78 12.56
CA LEU A 559 1.83 -28.70 11.59
C LEU A 559 1.13 -28.97 10.25
N ILE A 560 1.23 -30.19 9.71
CA ILE A 560 0.52 -30.56 8.47
C ILE A 560 -0.99 -30.46 8.66
N THR A 561 -1.54 -30.86 9.81
CA THR A 561 -2.98 -30.75 10.08
C THR A 561 -3.44 -29.30 10.20
N GLU A 562 -2.68 -28.44 10.87
CA GLU A 562 -2.96 -27.02 11.01
C GLU A 562 -2.90 -26.31 9.65
N ILE A 563 -1.88 -26.60 8.86
CA ILE A 563 -1.75 -26.11 7.48
C ILE A 563 -2.97 -26.52 6.67
N LYS A 564 -3.39 -27.79 6.71
CA LYS A 564 -4.58 -28.26 5.98
C LYS A 564 -5.87 -27.57 6.43
N ALA A 565 -6.05 -27.36 7.73
CA ALA A 565 -7.20 -26.66 8.28
C ALA A 565 -7.25 -25.21 7.78
N ASN A 566 -6.12 -24.49 7.82
CA ASN A 566 -6.02 -23.12 7.34
C ASN A 566 -6.31 -23.02 5.83
N HIS A 567 -5.71 -23.88 5.00
CA HIS A 567 -5.99 -23.93 3.57
C HIS A 567 -7.48 -24.22 3.29
N SER A 568 -8.12 -25.10 4.07
CA SER A 568 -9.55 -25.38 3.92
C SER A 568 -10.43 -24.17 4.27
N SER A 569 -10.06 -23.39 5.29
CA SER A 569 -10.76 -22.16 5.67
C SER A 569 -10.58 -21.07 4.61
N GLU A 570 -9.38 -20.92 4.06
CA GLU A 570 -9.11 -19.97 2.98
C GLU A 570 -9.86 -20.31 1.70
N LEU A 571 -9.91 -21.59 1.32
CA LEU A 571 -10.71 -22.06 0.19
C LEU A 571 -12.21 -21.80 0.39
N ALA A 572 -12.72 -21.97 1.61
CA ALA A 572 -14.12 -21.65 1.92
C ALA A 572 -14.40 -20.15 1.76
N ARG A 573 -13.54 -19.28 2.31
CA ARG A 573 -13.67 -17.82 2.16
C ARG A 573 -13.55 -17.37 0.70
N ALA A 574 -12.67 -17.99 -0.07
CA ALA A 574 -12.52 -17.69 -1.50
C ALA A 574 -13.80 -18.05 -2.27
N ARG A 575 -14.41 -19.21 -1.98
CA ARG A 575 -15.69 -19.62 -2.58
C ARG A 575 -16.85 -18.70 -2.19
N GLU A 576 -16.94 -18.29 -0.93
CA GLU A 576 -17.95 -17.31 -0.50
C GLU A 576 -17.77 -15.97 -1.23
N GLY A 577 -16.52 -15.51 -1.40
CA GLY A 577 -16.22 -14.32 -2.19
C GLY A 577 -16.61 -14.44 -3.66
N GLU A 578 -16.41 -15.62 -4.27
CA GLU A 578 -16.82 -15.92 -5.65
C GLU A 578 -18.35 -15.92 -5.78
N ASP A 579 -19.06 -16.55 -4.85
CA ASP A 579 -20.53 -16.57 -4.81
C ASP A 579 -21.12 -15.16 -4.67
N ASP A 580 -20.54 -14.33 -3.80
CA ASP A 580 -20.98 -12.95 -3.61
C ASP A 580 -20.68 -12.08 -4.85
N ALA A 581 -19.54 -12.28 -5.50
CA ALA A 581 -19.24 -11.62 -6.77
C ALA A 581 -20.24 -12.03 -7.86
N MET A 582 -20.56 -13.31 -7.97
CA MET A 582 -21.57 -13.79 -8.91
C MET A 582 -22.95 -13.18 -8.65
N ARG A 583 -23.39 -13.11 -7.39
CA ARG A 583 -24.67 -12.47 -7.03
C ARG A 583 -24.71 -11.00 -7.46
N ARG A 584 -23.62 -10.26 -7.25
CA ARG A 584 -23.53 -8.86 -7.69
C ARG A 584 -23.59 -8.72 -9.20
N VAL A 585 -22.91 -9.60 -9.93
CA VAL A 585 -22.97 -9.62 -11.40
C VAL A 585 -24.40 -9.90 -11.88
N TYR A 586 -25.09 -10.88 -11.29
CA TYR A 586 -26.48 -11.16 -11.64
C TYR A 586 -27.42 -9.98 -11.35
N ASN A 587 -27.25 -9.29 -10.22
CA ASN A 587 -28.05 -8.11 -9.90
C ASN A 587 -27.79 -6.97 -10.87
N LEU A 588 -26.52 -6.65 -11.15
CA LEU A 588 -26.14 -5.62 -12.11
C LEU A 588 -26.64 -5.95 -13.52
N GLN A 589 -26.61 -7.22 -13.92
CA GLN A 589 -27.18 -7.65 -15.19
C GLN A 589 -28.70 -7.44 -15.23
N ALA A 590 -29.41 -7.78 -14.16
CA ALA A 590 -30.86 -7.57 -14.10
C ALA A 590 -31.23 -6.08 -14.13
N GLU A 591 -30.47 -5.22 -13.45
CA GLU A 591 -30.63 -3.76 -13.51
C GLU A 591 -30.32 -3.21 -14.92
N LEU A 592 -29.26 -3.72 -15.56
CA LEU A 592 -28.93 -3.36 -16.93
C LEU A 592 -30.04 -3.77 -17.90
N ASP A 593 -30.58 -4.98 -17.77
CA ASP A 593 -31.67 -5.45 -18.64
C ASP A 593 -32.95 -4.62 -18.42
N SER A 594 -33.26 -4.26 -17.17
CA SER A 594 -34.39 -3.40 -16.84
C SER A 594 -34.24 -1.98 -17.40
N THR A 595 -33.04 -1.39 -17.29
CA THR A 595 -32.76 -0.06 -17.83
C THR A 595 -32.75 -0.06 -19.35
N GLN A 596 -32.21 -1.11 -20.00
CA GLN A 596 -32.29 -1.28 -21.45
C GLN A 596 -33.74 -1.40 -21.94
N ALA A 597 -34.59 -2.17 -21.24
CA ALA A 597 -36.01 -2.27 -21.58
C ALA A 597 -36.72 -0.91 -21.47
N LEU A 598 -36.44 -0.13 -20.42
CA LEU A 598 -37.01 1.22 -20.26
C LEU A 598 -36.53 2.18 -21.37
N VAL A 599 -35.25 2.12 -21.73
CA VAL A 599 -34.70 2.93 -22.83
C VAL A 599 -35.33 2.56 -24.17
N GLN A 600 -35.57 1.28 -24.43
CA GLN A 600 -36.25 0.84 -25.65
C GLN A 600 -37.68 1.38 -25.74
N VAL A 601 -38.45 1.29 -24.65
CA VAL A 601 -39.83 1.80 -24.60
C VAL A 601 -39.84 3.32 -24.80
N THR A 602 -39.01 4.06 -24.07
CA THR A 602 -38.94 5.53 -24.19
C THR A 602 -38.45 5.98 -25.57
N CYS A 603 -37.53 5.25 -26.21
CA CYS A 603 -37.13 5.53 -27.58
C CYS A 603 -38.28 5.28 -28.58
N ALA A 604 -39.04 4.20 -28.41
CA ALA A 604 -40.20 3.92 -29.25
C ALA A 604 -41.27 5.02 -29.12
N GLU A 605 -41.60 5.44 -27.89
CA GLU A 605 -42.53 6.54 -27.64
C GLU A 605 -42.05 7.86 -28.27
N ARG A 606 -40.76 8.17 -28.14
CA ARG A 606 -40.15 9.35 -28.79
C ARG A 606 -40.29 9.29 -30.31
N ASP A 607 -40.03 8.14 -30.91
CA ASP A 607 -40.09 7.98 -32.36
C ASP A 607 -41.54 8.07 -32.87
N ASP A 608 -42.51 7.53 -32.13
CA ASP A 608 -43.95 7.70 -32.41
C ASP A 608 -44.39 9.17 -32.35
N LEU A 609 -43.93 9.92 -31.34
CA LEU A 609 -44.20 11.35 -31.22
C LEU A 609 -43.55 12.15 -32.37
N ARG A 610 -42.33 11.80 -32.76
CA ARG A 610 -41.65 12.42 -33.91
C ARG A 610 -42.42 12.17 -35.20
N ASN A 611 -42.87 10.94 -35.44
CA ASN A 611 -43.68 10.58 -36.60
C ASN A 611 -45.01 11.37 -36.64
N LEU A 612 -45.68 11.52 -35.49
CA LEU A 612 -46.90 12.30 -35.38
C LEU A 612 -46.67 13.79 -35.71
N LEU A 613 -45.57 14.36 -35.22
CA LEU A 613 -45.19 15.75 -35.46
C LEU A 613 -44.84 15.98 -36.94
N GLU A 614 -44.07 15.08 -37.56
CA GLU A 614 -43.75 15.14 -38.99
C GLU A 614 -45.03 15.07 -39.84
N LYS A 615 -45.96 14.17 -39.49
CA LYS A 615 -47.26 14.07 -40.17
C LYS A 615 -48.05 15.37 -40.06
N LYS A 616 -48.13 15.96 -38.87
CA LYS A 616 -48.84 17.23 -38.65
C LYS A 616 -48.19 18.41 -39.39
N GLN A 617 -46.85 18.46 -39.43
CA GLN A 617 -46.14 19.46 -40.22
C GLN A 617 -46.39 19.29 -41.72
N ALA A 618 -46.46 18.05 -42.23
CA ALA A 618 -46.79 17.77 -43.61
C ALA A 618 -48.24 18.18 -43.95
N GLU A 619 -49.20 17.90 -43.07
CA GLU A 619 -50.60 18.35 -43.19
C GLU A 619 -50.68 19.89 -43.30
N PHE A 620 -50.01 20.64 -42.42
CA PHE A 620 -50.00 22.10 -42.48
C PHE A 620 -49.33 22.64 -43.76
N ARG A 621 -48.22 22.04 -44.20
CA ARG A 621 -47.56 22.43 -45.46
C ARG A 621 -48.47 22.19 -46.68
N ALA A 622 -49.20 21.07 -46.69
CA ALA A 622 -50.14 20.78 -47.77
C ALA A 622 -51.31 21.76 -47.79
N GLU A 623 -51.88 22.11 -46.62
CA GLU A 623 -52.92 23.13 -46.50
C GLU A 623 -52.45 24.53 -46.95
N ASP A 624 -51.21 24.92 -46.59
CA ASP A 624 -50.63 26.20 -46.99
C ASP A 624 -50.38 26.26 -48.50
N GLN A 625 -49.93 25.15 -49.08
CA GLN A 625 -49.72 25.03 -50.52
C GLN A 625 -51.03 25.04 -51.30
N GLU A 626 -52.07 24.35 -50.82
CA GLU A 626 -53.43 24.39 -51.39
C GLU A 626 -53.98 25.83 -51.35
N ALA A 627 -53.89 26.50 -50.20
CA ALA A 627 -54.34 27.88 -50.04
C ALA A 627 -53.60 28.87 -50.95
N ALA A 628 -52.29 28.68 -51.14
CA ALA A 628 -51.48 29.50 -52.02
C ALA A 628 -51.84 29.31 -53.51
N GLU A 629 -52.06 28.06 -53.94
CA GLU A 629 -52.48 27.76 -55.32
C GLU A 629 -53.91 28.26 -55.61
N GLU A 630 -54.85 28.10 -54.66
CA GLU A 630 -56.20 28.68 -54.76
C GLU A 630 -56.15 30.21 -54.91
N MET A 631 -55.31 30.88 -54.11
CA MET A 631 -55.14 32.34 -54.17
C MET A 631 -54.45 32.80 -55.45
N LYS A 632 -53.43 32.07 -55.91
CA LYS A 632 -52.73 32.35 -57.17
C LYS A 632 -53.65 32.19 -58.38
N LYS A 633 -54.54 31.19 -58.37
CA LYS A 633 -55.55 30.98 -59.42
C LYS A 633 -56.55 32.14 -59.47
N LEU A 634 -57.08 32.57 -58.31
CA LEU A 634 -57.99 33.72 -58.22
C LEU A 634 -57.32 35.03 -58.64
N LEU A 635 -56.05 35.24 -58.28
CA LEU A 635 -55.26 36.40 -58.73
C LEU A 635 -55.00 36.39 -60.24
N ALA A 636 -54.68 35.22 -60.81
CA ALA A 636 -54.50 35.07 -62.26
C ALA A 636 -55.81 35.38 -63.03
N GLU A 637 -56.95 34.93 -62.50
CA GLU A 637 -58.27 35.19 -63.06
C GLU A 637 -58.65 36.69 -62.99
N LEU A 638 -58.30 37.37 -61.89
CA LEU A 638 -58.39 38.84 -61.75
C LEU A 638 -57.54 39.57 -62.81
N THR A 639 -56.28 39.16 -63.01
CA THR A 639 -55.40 39.80 -64.00
C THR A 639 -55.80 39.50 -65.45
N ALA A 640 -56.42 38.34 -65.72
CA ALA A 640 -56.93 38.00 -67.05
C ALA A 640 -58.17 38.84 -67.42
N GLN A 641 -58.96 39.23 -66.42
CA GLN A 641 -60.20 39.99 -66.61
C GLN A 641 -59.96 41.49 -66.87
N GLU A 642 -58.84 42.06 -66.38
CA GLU A 642 -58.41 43.42 -66.72
C GLU A 642 -58.14 43.63 -68.23
N ASN A 643 -57.98 42.55 -69.00
CA ASN A 643 -57.67 42.58 -70.43
C ASN A 643 -58.89 42.35 -71.36
N GLY A 644 -60.13 42.35 -70.84
CA GLY A 644 -61.36 42.09 -71.62
C GLY A 644 -62.14 43.34 -72.03
N ASP A 645 -62.56 43.42 -73.31
CA ASP A 645 -63.12 44.60 -74.00
C ASP A 645 -64.60 44.98 -73.68
N ASP A 646 -65.25 44.44 -72.65
CA ASP A 646 -66.70 44.68 -72.38
C ASP A 646 -66.99 45.17 -70.93
N PRO A 647 -67.34 46.46 -70.72
CA PRO A 647 -67.24 47.12 -69.41
C PRO A 647 -68.35 46.78 -68.39
N GLU A 648 -69.58 46.46 -68.79
CA GLU A 648 -70.68 46.17 -67.83
C GLU A 648 -70.67 44.74 -67.27
N THR A 649 -70.28 43.76 -68.10
CA THR A 649 -70.12 42.36 -67.70
C THR A 649 -68.83 42.14 -66.92
N ALA A 650 -67.75 42.86 -67.29
CA ALA A 650 -66.50 42.89 -66.53
C ALA A 650 -66.71 43.41 -65.10
N GLN A 651 -67.54 44.43 -64.89
CA GLN A 651 -67.73 45.02 -63.56
C GLN A 651 -68.52 44.12 -62.60
N LYS A 652 -69.56 43.41 -63.08
CA LYS A 652 -70.28 42.41 -62.26
C LYS A 652 -69.42 41.18 -61.94
N SER A 653 -68.63 40.70 -62.90
CA SER A 653 -67.72 39.56 -62.70
C SER A 653 -66.51 39.94 -61.82
N ALA A 654 -66.01 41.17 -61.88
CA ALA A 654 -64.93 41.65 -61.01
C ALA A 654 -65.37 41.79 -59.55
N VAL A 655 -66.62 42.21 -59.31
CA VAL A 655 -67.22 42.22 -57.96
C VAL A 655 -67.37 40.80 -57.42
N GLU A 656 -67.76 39.84 -58.27
CA GLU A 656 -67.88 38.43 -57.89
C GLU A 656 -66.50 37.79 -57.58
N LEU A 657 -65.47 38.07 -58.37
CA LEU A 657 -64.09 37.63 -58.11
C LEU A 657 -63.51 38.25 -56.84
N THR A 658 -63.77 39.54 -56.59
CA THR A 658 -63.36 40.21 -55.34
C THR A 658 -64.06 39.57 -54.13
N ARG A 659 -65.33 39.19 -54.27
CA ARG A 659 -66.07 38.45 -53.25
C ARG A 659 -65.47 37.06 -53.01
N GLN A 660 -65.03 36.35 -54.05
CA GLN A 660 -64.34 35.06 -53.93
C GLN A 660 -62.98 35.17 -53.24
N VAL A 661 -62.19 36.22 -53.56
CA VAL A 661 -60.93 36.51 -52.86
C VAL A 661 -61.17 36.81 -51.39
N ALA A 662 -62.17 37.64 -51.07
CA ALA A 662 -62.54 37.94 -49.69
C ALA A 662 -62.96 36.68 -48.91
N ALA A 663 -63.78 35.81 -49.53
CA ALA A 663 -64.18 34.52 -48.94
C ALA A 663 -62.99 33.58 -48.72
N GLN A 664 -62.00 33.56 -49.63
CA GLN A 664 -60.79 32.76 -49.46
C GLN A 664 -59.88 33.29 -48.34
N ILE A 665 -59.79 34.61 -48.18
CA ILE A 665 -59.07 35.24 -47.06
C ILE A 665 -59.76 34.88 -45.73
N GLU A 666 -61.09 34.93 -45.67
CA GLU A 666 -61.86 34.54 -44.48
C GLU A 666 -61.64 33.07 -44.11
N LYS A 667 -61.68 32.16 -45.09
CA LYS A 667 -61.36 30.73 -44.92
C LYS A 667 -59.93 30.51 -44.40
N ASN A 668 -58.96 31.27 -44.90
CA ASN A 668 -57.56 31.19 -44.42
C ASN A 668 -57.39 31.75 -43.01
N LEU A 669 -58.08 32.84 -42.66
CA LEU A 669 -58.10 33.37 -41.30
C LEU A 669 -58.74 32.38 -40.32
N GLU A 670 -59.80 31.69 -40.72
CA GLU A 670 -60.42 30.64 -39.90
C GLU A 670 -59.48 29.44 -39.69
N ARG A 671 -58.74 29.01 -40.73
CA ARG A 671 -57.69 27.97 -40.62
C ARG A 671 -56.58 28.40 -39.66
N LEU A 672 -56.11 29.65 -39.75
CA LEU A 672 -55.11 30.23 -38.86
C LEU A 672 -55.60 30.30 -37.40
N ALA A 673 -56.85 30.70 -37.18
CA ALA A 673 -57.45 30.71 -35.84
C ALA A 673 -57.51 29.31 -35.23
N LYS A 674 -57.94 28.30 -35.99
CA LYS A 674 -57.96 26.89 -35.54
C LYS A 674 -56.55 26.37 -35.21
N ARG A 675 -55.53 26.75 -35.97
CA ARG A 675 -54.13 26.42 -35.66
C ARG A 675 -53.64 27.09 -34.38
N ALA A 676 -54.00 28.36 -34.16
CA ALA A 676 -53.66 29.09 -32.95
C ALA A 676 -54.31 28.46 -31.70
N GLU A 677 -55.58 28.04 -31.80
CA GLU A 677 -56.28 27.30 -30.74
C GLU A 677 -55.61 25.95 -30.47
N TYR A 678 -55.24 25.19 -31.51
CA TYR A 678 -54.53 23.92 -31.34
C TYR A 678 -53.17 24.10 -30.65
N ILE A 679 -52.38 25.11 -31.03
CA ILE A 679 -51.10 25.44 -30.39
C ILE A 679 -51.32 25.83 -28.92
N HIS A 680 -52.35 26.63 -28.64
CA HIS A 680 -52.69 27.00 -27.27
C HIS A 680 -53.03 25.76 -26.43
N GLN A 681 -53.87 24.86 -26.94
CA GLN A 681 -54.22 23.60 -26.25
C GLN A 681 -53.00 22.70 -26.02
N GLN A 682 -52.12 22.56 -27.02
CA GLN A 682 -50.87 21.80 -26.87
C GLN A 682 -49.93 22.44 -25.84
N ASN A 683 -49.80 23.76 -25.82
CA ASN A 683 -48.98 24.47 -24.84
C ASN A 683 -49.52 24.29 -23.41
N GLU A 684 -50.83 24.32 -23.23
CA GLU A 684 -51.45 24.02 -21.93
C GLU A 684 -51.21 22.55 -21.51
N HIS A 685 -51.31 21.60 -22.44
CA HIS A 685 -50.96 20.21 -22.17
C HIS A 685 -49.48 20.02 -21.83
N ILE A 686 -48.57 20.70 -22.52
CA ILE A 686 -47.13 20.65 -22.23
C ILE A 686 -46.86 21.23 -20.85
N LYS A 687 -47.45 22.36 -20.48
CA LYS A 687 -47.35 22.92 -19.13
C LYS A 687 -47.85 21.93 -18.08
N PHE A 688 -48.99 21.28 -18.31
CA PHE A 688 -49.52 20.27 -17.40
C PHE A 688 -48.58 19.06 -17.25
N LEU A 689 -47.98 18.59 -18.34
CA LEU A 689 -47.03 17.47 -18.30
C LEU A 689 -45.71 17.87 -17.63
N GLN A 690 -45.23 19.10 -17.85
CA GLN A 690 -44.04 19.65 -17.17
C GLN A 690 -44.27 19.80 -15.67
N GLU A 691 -45.45 20.27 -15.26
CA GLU A 691 -45.86 20.33 -13.85
C GLU A 691 -45.85 18.94 -13.21
N ARG A 692 -46.43 17.96 -13.91
CA ARG A 692 -46.50 16.59 -13.42
C ARG A 692 -45.13 15.90 -13.37
N LEU A 693 -44.26 16.15 -14.35
CA LEU A 693 -42.88 15.67 -14.32
C LEU A 693 -42.10 16.31 -13.18
N ARG A 694 -42.25 17.62 -12.96
CA ARG A 694 -41.64 18.31 -11.81
C ARG A 694 -42.11 17.72 -10.48
N GLN A 695 -43.40 17.43 -10.33
CA GLN A 695 -43.94 16.77 -9.14
C GLN A 695 -43.35 15.36 -8.96
N LEU A 696 -43.25 14.57 -10.02
CA LEU A 696 -42.63 13.24 -9.97
C LEU A 696 -41.11 13.28 -9.73
N GLU A 697 -40.41 14.31 -10.20
CA GLU A 697 -38.99 14.55 -9.92
C GLU A 697 -38.78 14.98 -8.47
N GLU A 698 -39.69 15.80 -7.91
CA GLU A 698 -39.71 16.13 -6.48
C GLU A 698 -40.03 14.90 -5.61
N ASP A 699 -40.94 14.03 -6.08
CA ASP A 699 -41.30 12.77 -5.41
C ASP A 699 -40.23 11.66 -5.54
N THR A 700 -39.28 11.75 -6.47
CA THR A 700 -38.15 10.80 -6.56
C THR A 700 -36.96 11.22 -5.70
N ASP A 701 -36.83 12.52 -5.37
CA ASP A 701 -35.80 13.06 -4.48
C ASP A 701 -36.19 12.92 -2.98
N GLU A 702 -37.49 12.75 -2.69
CA GLU A 702 -37.99 12.23 -1.40
C GLU A 702 -38.21 10.71 -1.52
N GLY A 703 -37.23 9.93 -1.04
CA GLY A 703 -37.34 8.46 -1.00
C GLY A 703 -38.69 7.99 -0.43
N ILE A 704 -39.17 6.85 -0.97
CA ILE A 704 -40.39 6.10 -0.61
C ILE A 704 -41.31 6.89 0.33
N SER A 705 -42.38 7.51 -0.21
CA SER A 705 -43.40 8.22 0.58
C SER A 705 -43.62 7.55 1.95
N LYS A 706 -43.59 8.33 3.04
CA LYS A 706 -43.70 7.82 4.43
C LYS A 706 -44.84 6.83 4.63
N GLU A 707 -45.92 6.97 3.86
CA GLU A 707 -47.06 6.06 3.88
C GLU A 707 -46.71 4.68 3.29
N ARG A 708 -45.95 4.65 2.19
CA ARG A 708 -45.41 3.44 1.58
C ARG A 708 -44.30 2.81 2.43
N GLU A 709 -43.49 3.62 3.10
CA GLU A 709 -42.48 3.14 4.05
C GLU A 709 -43.15 2.45 5.25
N LEU A 710 -44.22 3.03 5.80
CA LEU A 710 -45.04 2.42 6.85
C LEU A 710 -45.73 1.12 6.38
N GLU A 711 -46.21 1.05 5.14
CA GLU A 711 -46.76 -0.18 4.56
C GLU A 711 -45.70 -1.27 4.44
N LEU A 712 -44.52 -0.93 3.88
CA LEU A 712 -43.42 -1.87 3.72
C LEU A 712 -42.91 -2.35 5.09
N GLN A 713 -42.81 -1.46 6.08
CA GLN A 713 -42.44 -1.84 7.44
C GLN A 713 -43.45 -2.81 8.05
N LYS A 714 -44.76 -2.58 7.86
CA LYS A 714 -45.80 -3.53 8.30
C LYS A 714 -45.69 -4.89 7.62
N ILE A 715 -45.35 -4.92 6.33
CA ILE A 715 -45.15 -6.17 5.57
C ILE A 715 -43.91 -6.90 6.10
N ILE A 716 -42.80 -6.20 6.32
CA ILE A 716 -41.57 -6.75 6.88
C ILE A 716 -41.83 -7.31 8.27
N ASP A 717 -42.53 -6.58 9.15
CA ASP A 717 -42.87 -7.04 10.50
C ASP A 717 -43.83 -8.25 10.48
N ALA A 718 -44.73 -8.34 9.50
CA ALA A 718 -45.58 -9.50 9.31
C ALA A 718 -44.77 -10.73 8.83
N GLN A 719 -43.86 -10.54 7.87
CA GLN A 719 -42.99 -11.59 7.35
C GLN A 719 -41.99 -12.08 8.42
N ALA A 720 -41.40 -11.18 9.21
CA ALA A 720 -40.49 -11.52 10.29
C ALA A 720 -41.19 -12.35 11.38
N ARG A 721 -42.45 -12.01 11.70
CA ARG A 721 -43.29 -12.81 12.61
C ARG A 721 -43.57 -14.20 12.03
N GLU A 722 -43.89 -14.30 10.74
CA GLU A 722 -44.09 -15.59 10.05
C GLU A 722 -42.82 -16.44 10.02
N LEU A 723 -41.65 -15.85 9.74
CA LEU A 723 -40.37 -16.53 9.78
C LEU A 723 -40.02 -17.03 11.18
N THR A 724 -40.29 -16.23 12.21
CA THR A 724 -40.11 -16.63 13.61
C THR A 724 -41.02 -17.81 13.96
N LEU A 725 -42.30 -17.75 13.58
CA LEU A 725 -43.25 -18.85 13.76
C LEU A 725 -42.80 -20.12 13.03
N MET A 726 -42.33 -19.99 11.79
CA MET A 726 -41.79 -21.11 11.01
C MET A 726 -40.53 -21.69 11.64
N SER A 727 -39.59 -20.86 12.08
CA SER A 727 -38.37 -21.31 12.76
C SER A 727 -38.68 -22.02 14.08
N SER A 728 -39.64 -21.53 14.87
CA SER A 728 -40.07 -22.21 16.10
C SER A 728 -40.74 -23.55 15.82
N SER A 729 -41.56 -23.64 14.76
CA SER A 729 -42.15 -24.90 14.32
C SER A 729 -41.09 -25.90 13.83
N TRP A 730 -40.07 -25.42 13.13
CA TRP A 730 -38.95 -26.23 12.67
C TRP A 730 -38.09 -26.70 13.83
N TYR A 731 -37.83 -25.84 14.81
CA TYR A 731 -37.12 -26.18 16.02
C TYR A 731 -37.89 -27.21 16.85
N GLU A 732 -39.21 -27.05 17.02
CA GLU A 732 -40.04 -28.07 17.66
C GLU A 732 -40.02 -29.40 16.90
N LEU A 733 -40.14 -29.37 15.57
CA LEU A 733 -40.08 -30.57 14.74
C LEU A 733 -38.71 -31.26 14.89
N HIS A 734 -37.62 -30.50 14.83
CA HIS A 734 -36.26 -31.00 14.97
C HIS A 734 -36.01 -31.57 16.38
N ASN A 735 -36.50 -30.89 17.41
CA ASN A 735 -36.40 -31.35 18.80
C ASN A 735 -37.23 -32.63 19.03
N ARG A 736 -38.38 -32.78 18.36
CA ARG A 736 -39.15 -34.04 18.34
C ARG A 736 -38.41 -35.16 17.59
N TYR A 737 -37.68 -34.84 16.52
CA TYR A 737 -36.82 -35.80 15.83
C TYR A 737 -35.62 -36.24 16.68
N GLN A 738 -34.99 -35.32 17.42
CA GLN A 738 -33.84 -35.64 18.28
C GLN A 738 -34.23 -36.39 19.56
N ASN A 739 -35.40 -36.11 20.16
CA ASN A 739 -35.83 -36.75 21.42
C ASN A 739 -36.66 -38.05 21.25
N ASN A 740 -36.91 -38.48 20.00
CA ASN A 740 -37.33 -39.79 19.51
C ASN A 740 -38.20 -40.71 20.41
N ASN A 741 -39.54 -40.75 20.22
CA ASN A 741 -40.34 -42.00 20.26
C ASN A 741 -41.81 -41.86 19.75
N ILE A 742 -42.06 -41.25 18.59
CA ILE A 742 -43.38 -41.31 17.95
C ILE A 742 -43.20 -41.54 16.44
N GLY A 743 -43.66 -42.70 15.96
CA GLY A 743 -43.66 -43.00 14.53
C GLY A 743 -44.48 -41.97 13.76
N MET A 744 -43.85 -41.21 12.87
CA MET A 744 -44.58 -40.44 11.87
C MET A 744 -45.31 -41.42 10.96
N SER A 745 -46.60 -41.59 11.21
CA SER A 745 -47.49 -42.25 10.24
C SER A 745 -47.35 -41.50 8.93
N ARG A 746 -46.89 -42.21 7.89
CA ARG A 746 -46.81 -41.69 6.53
C ARG A 746 -48.24 -41.33 6.10
N TYR A 747 -48.62 -40.07 6.20
CA TYR A 747 -49.81 -39.55 5.52
C TYR A 747 -49.52 -39.54 4.03
N ARG A 748 -49.78 -40.69 3.41
CA ARG A 748 -49.90 -40.86 1.96
C ARG A 748 -51.35 -40.50 1.62
N ASN A 749 -51.51 -39.56 0.69
CA ASN A 749 -52.74 -39.11 0.02
C ASN A 749 -53.74 -38.22 0.80
N GLY A 750 -54.08 -37.08 0.17
CA GLY A 750 -55.48 -36.66 0.05
C GLY A 750 -55.86 -35.30 0.65
N LEU A 751 -56.19 -34.35 -0.24
CA LEU A 751 -56.98 -33.13 -0.07
C LEU A 751 -56.42 -31.96 0.76
N LEU A 752 -56.47 -30.77 0.12
CA LEU A 752 -56.17 -29.43 0.64
C LEU A 752 -56.90 -29.03 1.95
N ALA A 753 -57.83 -29.85 2.45
CA ALA A 753 -58.66 -29.53 3.61
C ALA A 753 -57.96 -29.72 4.98
N ASP A 754 -56.94 -30.58 5.08
CA ASP A 754 -56.26 -30.84 6.37
C ASP A 754 -55.04 -29.92 6.62
N ALA A 755 -54.61 -29.11 5.65
CA ALA A 755 -53.55 -28.11 5.83
C ALA A 755 -53.91 -27.04 6.88
N GLN A 756 -55.21 -26.84 7.15
CA GLN A 756 -55.69 -25.87 8.15
C GLN A 756 -55.64 -26.38 9.60
N LYS A 757 -55.30 -27.66 9.86
CA LYS A 757 -55.28 -28.23 11.22
C LYS A 757 -53.88 -28.35 11.85
N GLY A 758 -52.82 -28.04 11.10
CA GLY A 758 -51.43 -28.11 11.57
C GLY A 758 -51.13 -27.10 12.70
N TRP A 759 -50.14 -27.40 13.54
CA TRP A 759 -49.70 -26.53 14.65
C TRP A 759 -49.43 -25.09 14.18
N LEU A 760 -48.78 -24.92 13.02
CA LEU A 760 -48.57 -23.63 12.37
C LEU A 760 -49.87 -22.91 12.03
N ALA A 761 -50.86 -23.60 11.48
CA ALA A 761 -52.16 -23.00 11.15
C ALA A 761 -52.93 -22.59 12.42
N ARG A 762 -52.81 -23.36 13.51
CA ARG A 762 -53.36 -22.98 14.82
C ARG A 762 -52.64 -21.77 15.39
N GLN A 763 -51.31 -21.71 15.34
CA GLN A 763 -50.58 -20.56 15.84
C GLN A 763 -50.84 -19.29 15.02
N ARG A 764 -50.96 -19.40 13.69
CA ARG A 764 -51.42 -18.30 12.84
C ARG A 764 -52.81 -17.80 13.25
N SER A 765 -53.73 -18.69 13.60
CA SER A 765 -55.07 -18.30 14.08
C SER A 765 -55.10 -17.65 15.47
N VAL A 766 -54.11 -17.95 16.32
CA VAL A 766 -53.98 -17.36 17.66
C VAL A 766 -53.32 -15.99 17.60
N VAL A 767 -52.36 -15.79 16.69
CA VAL A 767 -51.63 -14.52 16.51
C VAL A 767 -52.41 -13.53 15.64
N ALA A 768 -53.14 -14.00 14.62
CA ALA A 768 -53.99 -13.16 13.77
C ALA A 768 -55.40 -12.97 14.35
N GLY A 769 -55.49 -12.72 15.68
CA GLY A 769 -56.74 -12.71 16.45
C GLY A 769 -57.97 -12.18 15.69
N ARG A 770 -59.10 -12.88 15.85
CA ARG A 770 -60.41 -12.35 15.44
C ARG A 770 -60.72 -11.03 16.10
#